data_AF-A0A7H0K0K6-F1
#
_entry.id   AF-A0A7H0K0K6-F1
#
_cell.length_a   1.000
_cell.length_b   1.000
_cell.length_c   1.000
_cell.angle_alpha   90.00
_cell.angle_beta   90.00
_cell.angle_gamma   90.00
#
_symmetry.space_group_name_H-M   'P 1'
#
loop_
_entity.id
_entity.type
_entity.pdbx_description
1 polymer ?
#
loop_
_entity_poly.entity_id
_entity_poly.type
_entity_poly.pdbx_seq_one_letter_code
_entity_poly.pdbx_strand_id
1 'polypeptide(L)'
;MRFSNKVVAVALCAALVPAAAPARAAVEVQSRQVGVTGERASEWDPSINATIRPDGKGEFTYNNPESAVEVHKFSLSAGVSIDGAKMTTDWNAAPVTQSANGEDIVAYTRTVGDVTVIREFRVKDNRVEMRVDVQNGGSTSANVHVDAVSALPGGELSADRVGYTTWRVQPAQRGYVTTVSFGRAAQTGTGASAADALANAGGNPRYQAGQWYRTLQPGEGFVAKSTIDVDTQPSALDSDGDGLRDSWEANGMTLADGTTLPIHKWGADEGKPDLFLQLNWMKSEWETLGCERTKRFDATVEDFTKFAECARANVKDYTPSPEILKDLEDRFETKGVNLHIDAGRSYVSSSMSSLAAQDRKGGKTEDYRAEYLPELDGLDDLQYSLRAQELLEPKRDQLLGERKSAFRVGVIGDRITADDPSTGIALVNDSIFFVANHAGMTTQEQLRNTILHEFGHTLNLMHYGPHVAGNTAPREDDLDWYNSVMSYAHQFTLPNYAERESNKDGKHIPADWANLNFAGANVGKGSVSVGVGEEQKRDDNTAPDKAPDVIGEIDVDTLVENAAKDNDRKAGFEVEKTLNGDNGVVTRLGDDNILRAKISNLGSVPETYKVSVNYGTGVFQDTYQLAPAGQAGNTRKVNIQLDRAAFIDTPVVPVSVVVTNSRGEEVFTETYRVSALNYTDEEMEKVLHEVLASDADEYVKDLARKKLKPKQRTGKTTTAGAAAPVEAQGSSATPLAVVLGVLLALGGIGAAAYGWALNQGLI
;
A
#
# COMPACT_ATOMS: atom_id res chain seq x y z
N MET A 1 16.17 -24.64 66.40
CA MET A 1 16.65 -23.32 65.91
C MET A 1 16.41 -23.26 64.40
N ARG A 2 15.67 -22.23 64.00
CA ARG A 2 15.49 -21.63 62.65
C ARG A 2 14.67 -22.37 61.58
N PHE A 3 13.87 -21.53 60.93
CA PHE A 3 12.70 -21.74 60.08
C PHE A 3 13.05 -21.61 58.58
N SER A 4 12.29 -22.35 57.76
CA SER A 4 11.65 -22.05 56.46
C SER A 4 12.03 -20.78 55.66
N ASN A 5 12.25 -20.90 54.34
CA ASN A 5 11.25 -20.61 53.29
C ASN A 5 11.83 -20.68 51.86
N LYS A 6 10.94 -21.11 50.94
CA LYS A 6 11.09 -21.15 49.48
C LYS A 6 11.42 -19.76 48.89
N VAL A 7 12.25 -19.72 47.85
CA VAL A 7 12.22 -18.68 46.82
C VAL A 7 12.30 -19.35 45.45
N VAL A 8 11.29 -19.06 44.64
CA VAL A 8 11.16 -19.36 43.22
C VAL A 8 12.09 -18.42 42.44
N ALA A 9 12.83 -18.93 41.47
CA ALA A 9 13.46 -18.13 40.43
C ALA A 9 13.11 -18.71 39.06
N VAL A 10 12.11 -18.08 38.44
CA VAL A 10 11.84 -18.13 37.01
C VAL A 10 12.97 -17.35 36.32
N ALA A 11 13.67 -17.95 35.36
CA ALA A 11 14.55 -17.22 34.46
C ALA A 11 14.39 -17.75 33.04
N LEU A 12 14.02 -16.82 32.17
CA LEU A 12 13.69 -16.94 30.76
C LEU A 12 14.61 -17.88 29.98
N CYS A 13 14.04 -18.89 29.32
CA CYS A 13 14.57 -19.37 28.06
C CYS A 13 14.13 -18.38 26.99
N ALA A 14 14.95 -17.34 26.76
CA ALA A 14 14.86 -16.57 25.53
C ALA A 14 15.10 -17.54 24.37
N ALA A 15 14.10 -17.69 23.50
CA ALA A 15 14.26 -18.34 22.22
C ALA A 15 15.31 -17.55 21.44
N LEU A 16 16.52 -18.10 21.32
CA LEU A 16 17.50 -17.65 20.34
C LEU A 16 16.93 -18.00 18.97
N VAL A 17 16.20 -17.06 18.38
CA VAL A 17 16.04 -17.00 16.93
C VAL A 17 17.47 -16.99 16.38
N PRO A 18 17.85 -17.89 15.46
CA PRO A 18 19.10 -17.74 14.76
C PRO A 18 18.98 -16.46 13.95
N ALA A 19 19.55 -15.36 14.45
CA ALA A 19 19.82 -14.20 13.64
C ALA A 19 20.57 -14.71 12.41
N ALA A 20 20.08 -14.37 11.21
CA ALA A 20 20.81 -14.62 9.98
C ALA A 20 22.26 -14.16 10.21
N ALA A 21 23.22 -15.05 10.00
CA ALA A 21 24.61 -14.69 10.19
C ALA A 21 24.92 -13.50 9.27
N PRO A 22 25.59 -12.44 9.75
CA PRO A 22 25.93 -11.29 8.91
C PRO A 22 26.66 -11.77 7.66
N ALA A 23 26.32 -11.15 6.51
CA ALA A 23 26.97 -11.45 5.25
C ALA A 23 28.48 -11.20 5.40
N ARG A 24 29.27 -12.28 5.38
CA ARG A 24 30.73 -12.19 5.55
C ARG A 24 31.36 -11.48 4.36
N ALA A 25 32.35 -10.63 4.61
CA ALA A 25 33.19 -10.05 3.57
C ALA A 25 33.74 -11.14 2.63
N ALA A 26 33.77 -10.83 1.34
CA ALA A 26 34.35 -11.69 0.32
C ALA A 26 35.32 -10.88 -0.55
N VAL A 27 36.55 -11.39 -0.66
CA VAL A 27 37.55 -10.88 -1.60
C VAL A 27 37.72 -11.91 -2.70
N GLU A 28 37.38 -11.52 -3.93
CA GLU A 28 37.45 -12.39 -5.10
C GLU A 28 38.48 -11.86 -6.10
N VAL A 29 39.41 -12.72 -6.51
CA VAL A 29 40.36 -12.39 -7.58
C VAL A 29 39.72 -12.71 -8.93
N GLN A 30 39.30 -11.68 -9.65
CA GLN A 30 38.68 -11.81 -10.96
C GLN A 30 39.67 -11.42 -12.06
N SER A 31 40.35 -12.40 -12.64
CA SER A 31 41.36 -12.18 -13.69
C SER A 31 42.49 -11.23 -13.23
N ARG A 32 42.53 -9.98 -13.72
CA ARG A 32 43.58 -8.97 -13.46
C ARG A 32 43.15 -7.87 -12.48
N GLN A 33 42.07 -8.08 -11.74
CA GLN A 33 41.55 -7.15 -10.73
C GLN A 33 41.01 -7.92 -9.53
N VAL A 34 40.84 -7.23 -8.41
CA VAL A 34 40.26 -7.80 -7.18
C VAL A 34 38.92 -7.12 -6.91
N GLY A 35 37.87 -7.93 -6.78
CA GLY A 35 36.58 -7.50 -6.27
C GLY A 35 36.55 -7.65 -4.76
N VAL A 36 36.02 -6.64 -4.07
CA VAL A 36 35.76 -6.65 -2.63
C VAL A 36 34.28 -6.40 -2.42
N THR A 37 33.62 -7.32 -1.70
CA THR A 37 32.29 -7.12 -1.15
C THR A 37 32.43 -6.85 0.33
N GLY A 38 32.20 -5.60 0.74
CA GLY A 38 32.39 -5.16 2.12
C GLY A 38 31.44 -5.86 3.09
N GLU A 39 31.96 -6.19 4.27
CA GLU A 39 31.16 -6.76 5.37
C GLU A 39 30.15 -5.72 5.89
N ARG A 40 28.97 -6.17 6.30
CA ARG A 40 27.98 -5.36 7.02
C ARG A 40 27.73 -5.97 8.39
N ALA A 41 27.63 -5.14 9.43
CA ALA A 41 27.32 -5.60 10.78
C ALA A 41 25.85 -6.05 10.91
N SER A 42 24.95 -5.44 10.15
CA SER A 42 23.55 -5.81 9.95
C SER A 42 23.11 -5.49 8.51
N GLU A 43 21.91 -5.90 8.11
CA GLU A 43 21.37 -5.61 6.78
C GLU A 43 21.28 -4.11 6.47
N TRP A 44 21.10 -3.29 7.52
CA TRP A 44 20.92 -1.84 7.49
C TRP A 44 22.23 -1.05 7.62
N ASP A 45 23.33 -1.71 8.00
CA ASP A 45 24.61 -1.02 8.12
C ASP A 45 25.23 -0.69 6.75
N PRO A 46 25.86 0.50 6.61
CA PRO A 46 26.51 0.90 5.38
C PRO A 46 27.76 0.05 5.09
N SER A 47 28.09 -0.07 3.80
CA SER A 47 29.27 -0.83 3.33
C SER A 47 29.86 -0.26 2.05
N ILE A 48 31.13 -0.58 1.79
CA ILE A 48 31.82 -0.24 0.54
C ILE A 48 32.16 -1.52 -0.24
N ASN A 49 31.69 -1.57 -1.48
CA ASN A 49 32.17 -2.52 -2.48
C ASN A 49 33.30 -1.87 -3.30
N ALA A 50 34.29 -2.66 -3.71
CA ALA A 50 35.43 -2.14 -4.47
C ALA A 50 35.84 -3.05 -5.64
N THR A 51 36.38 -2.43 -6.69
CA THR A 51 37.17 -3.09 -7.73
C THR A 51 38.54 -2.44 -7.79
N ILE A 52 39.59 -3.21 -7.51
CA ILE A 52 40.97 -2.72 -7.33
C ILE A 52 41.89 -3.34 -8.38
N ARG A 53 42.67 -2.48 -9.05
CA ARG A 53 43.51 -2.84 -10.20
C ARG A 53 45.02 -2.65 -9.96
N PRO A 54 45.89 -3.42 -10.64
CA PRO A 54 47.36 -3.31 -10.52
C PRO A 54 47.96 -1.95 -10.90
N ASP A 55 47.26 -1.16 -11.73
CA ASP A 55 47.70 0.19 -12.10
C ASP A 55 47.53 1.22 -10.96
N GLY A 56 47.03 0.79 -9.80
CA GLY A 56 46.82 1.64 -8.64
C GLY A 56 45.50 2.40 -8.69
N LYS A 57 44.52 1.92 -9.45
CA LYS A 57 43.16 2.46 -9.49
C LYS A 57 42.20 1.56 -8.70
N GLY A 58 41.41 2.17 -7.82
CA GLY A 58 40.26 1.58 -7.19
C GLY A 58 38.97 2.30 -7.61
N GLU A 59 37.93 1.54 -7.88
CA GLU A 59 36.56 2.01 -8.09
C GLU A 59 35.70 1.50 -6.94
N PHE A 60 34.92 2.38 -6.32
CA PHE A 60 34.22 2.12 -5.07
C PHE A 60 32.75 2.48 -5.19
N THR A 61 31.91 1.70 -4.53
CA THR A 61 30.49 1.97 -4.36
C THR A 61 30.16 1.89 -2.88
N TYR A 62 29.86 3.03 -2.27
CA TYR A 62 29.32 3.11 -0.92
C TYR A 62 27.80 2.94 -0.99
N ASN A 63 27.30 1.97 -0.24
CA ASN A 63 25.88 1.66 -0.12
C ASN A 63 25.45 1.88 1.33
N ASN A 64 24.53 2.82 1.55
CA ASN A 64 23.79 2.96 2.79
C ASN A 64 22.34 2.54 2.53
N PRO A 65 21.85 1.43 3.12
CA PRO A 65 20.47 0.98 3.01
C PRO A 65 19.43 2.03 3.44
N GLU A 66 19.76 2.89 4.40
CA GLU A 66 18.89 3.98 4.90
C GLU A 66 18.88 5.21 3.98
N SER A 67 19.48 5.13 2.78
CA SER A 67 19.60 6.28 1.88
C SER A 67 18.50 6.28 0.81
N ALA A 68 17.66 7.32 0.81
CA ALA A 68 16.65 7.60 -0.22
C ALA A 68 17.25 8.11 -1.55
N VAL A 69 18.58 8.07 -1.73
CA VAL A 69 19.28 8.43 -2.97
C VAL A 69 20.18 7.28 -3.45
N GLU A 70 20.45 7.26 -4.76
CA GLU A 70 21.28 6.22 -5.39
C GLU A 70 22.64 6.04 -4.68
N VAL A 71 23.18 4.82 -4.75
CA VAL A 71 24.48 4.47 -4.16
C VAL A 71 25.60 5.43 -4.61
N HIS A 72 26.51 5.77 -3.68
CA HIS A 72 27.59 6.70 -3.96
C HIS A 72 28.75 6.02 -4.68
N LYS A 73 29.02 6.40 -5.93
CA LYS A 73 30.13 5.86 -6.73
C LYS A 73 31.31 6.82 -6.74
N PHE A 74 32.51 6.35 -6.40
CA PHE A 74 33.72 7.17 -6.44
C PHE A 74 34.94 6.34 -6.84
N SER A 75 36.06 7.00 -7.11
CA SER A 75 37.31 6.33 -7.43
C SER A 75 38.50 7.00 -6.77
N LEU A 76 39.54 6.22 -6.51
CA LEU A 76 40.83 6.70 -6.01
C LEU A 76 41.93 6.05 -6.82
N SER A 77 42.89 6.84 -7.27
CA SER A 77 44.01 6.35 -8.09
C SER A 77 45.34 6.94 -7.64
N ALA A 78 46.42 6.18 -7.82
CA ALA A 78 47.79 6.64 -7.58
C ALA A 78 48.73 6.40 -8.78
N GLY A 79 49.16 7.50 -9.40
CA GLY A 79 50.28 7.51 -10.34
C GLY A 79 51.62 7.60 -9.60
N VAL A 80 52.63 6.86 -10.07
CA VAL A 80 54.00 6.97 -9.56
C VAL A 80 54.94 7.24 -10.74
N SER A 81 55.85 8.20 -10.57
CA SER A 81 56.93 8.49 -11.52
C SER A 81 58.28 8.43 -10.82
N ILE A 82 59.27 7.82 -11.47
CA ILE A 82 60.64 7.67 -10.97
C ILE A 82 61.58 8.32 -11.98
N ASP A 83 62.40 9.25 -11.53
CA ASP A 83 63.33 10.05 -12.34
C ASP A 83 62.68 10.69 -13.58
N GLY A 84 61.43 11.15 -13.39
CA GLY A 84 60.62 11.80 -14.43
C GLY A 84 59.88 10.84 -15.36
N ALA A 85 60.14 9.53 -15.29
CA ALA A 85 59.43 8.52 -16.08
C ALA A 85 58.26 7.93 -15.29
N LYS A 86 57.07 7.88 -15.90
CA LYS A 86 55.89 7.23 -15.29
C LYS A 86 56.14 5.73 -15.16
N MET A 87 55.88 5.19 -13.97
CA MET A 87 56.00 3.76 -13.71
C MET A 87 55.02 2.97 -14.59
N THR A 88 55.52 1.96 -15.30
CA THR A 88 54.68 1.08 -16.11
C THR A 88 53.89 0.11 -15.23
N THR A 89 52.65 -0.19 -15.64
CA THR A 89 51.80 -1.16 -14.94
C THR A 89 52.19 -2.58 -15.32
N ASP A 90 52.31 -3.44 -14.32
CA ASP A 90 52.33 -4.89 -14.52
C ASP A 90 50.92 -5.45 -14.37
N TRP A 91 50.25 -5.67 -15.49
CA TRP A 91 48.89 -6.20 -15.53
C TRP A 91 48.79 -7.66 -15.10
N ASN A 92 49.90 -8.36 -14.90
CA ASN A 92 49.94 -9.74 -14.44
C ASN A 92 50.48 -9.86 -13.00
N ALA A 93 50.67 -8.74 -12.29
CA ALA A 93 51.08 -8.78 -10.89
C ALA A 93 50.03 -9.50 -10.04
N ALA A 94 50.46 -10.49 -9.25
CA ALA A 94 49.58 -11.18 -8.32
C ALA A 94 49.30 -10.28 -7.10
N PRO A 95 48.02 -10.06 -6.74
CA PRO A 95 47.68 -9.31 -5.53
C PRO A 95 47.99 -10.12 -4.27
N VAL A 96 48.32 -9.42 -3.20
CA VAL A 96 48.22 -9.95 -1.83
C VAL A 96 46.89 -9.49 -1.26
N THR A 97 46.04 -10.43 -0.83
CA THR A 97 44.73 -10.14 -0.25
C THR A 97 44.62 -10.65 1.18
N GLN A 98 43.92 -9.91 2.03
CA GLN A 98 43.63 -10.30 3.42
C GLN A 98 42.28 -9.73 3.84
N SER A 99 41.47 -10.52 4.53
CA SER A 99 40.20 -10.08 5.14
C SER A 99 40.20 -10.46 6.60
N ALA A 100 40.05 -9.49 7.50
CA ALA A 100 39.94 -9.74 8.93
C ALA A 100 39.20 -8.60 9.65
N ASN A 101 38.24 -8.95 10.53
CA ASN A 101 37.51 -8.00 11.38
C ASN A 101 36.86 -6.84 10.61
N GLY A 102 36.18 -7.13 9.49
CA GLY A 102 35.54 -6.13 8.62
C GLY A 102 36.50 -5.26 7.81
N GLU A 103 37.81 -5.50 7.86
CA GLU A 103 38.80 -4.81 7.02
C GLU A 103 39.29 -5.75 5.90
N ASP A 104 39.17 -5.28 4.66
CA ASP A 104 39.67 -5.94 3.46
C ASP A 104 40.88 -5.20 2.90
N ILE A 105 41.97 -5.93 2.68
CA ILE A 105 43.26 -5.41 2.23
C ILE A 105 43.60 -6.01 0.87
N VAL A 106 43.98 -5.17 -0.09
CA VAL A 106 44.49 -5.58 -1.41
C VAL A 106 45.77 -4.82 -1.70
N ALA A 107 46.89 -5.53 -1.90
CA ALA A 107 48.18 -4.94 -2.18
C ALA A 107 48.82 -5.45 -3.48
N TYR A 108 49.39 -4.54 -4.27
CA TYR A 108 50.20 -4.84 -5.44
C TYR A 108 51.62 -4.30 -5.26
N THR A 109 52.61 -5.15 -5.48
CA THR A 109 54.04 -4.77 -5.42
C THR A 109 54.63 -4.72 -6.81
N ARG A 110 55.41 -3.67 -7.11
CA ARG A 110 56.16 -3.55 -8.34
C ARG A 110 57.53 -2.94 -8.07
N THR A 111 58.55 -3.51 -8.69
CA THR A 111 59.91 -2.96 -8.68
C THR A 111 60.27 -2.48 -10.08
N VAL A 112 60.78 -1.25 -10.19
CA VAL A 112 61.31 -0.66 -11.43
C VAL A 112 62.70 -0.12 -11.17
N GLY A 113 63.71 -0.69 -11.85
CA GLY A 113 65.10 -0.49 -11.45
C GLY A 113 65.31 -1.03 -10.04
N ASP A 114 65.84 -0.20 -9.15
CA ASP A 114 66.05 -0.53 -7.73
C ASP A 114 64.98 0.05 -6.80
N VAL A 115 63.93 0.68 -7.33
CA VAL A 115 62.84 1.26 -6.53
C VAL A 115 61.67 0.31 -6.47
N THR A 116 61.27 -0.07 -5.25
CA THR A 116 60.09 -0.91 -4.99
C THR A 116 58.92 -0.04 -4.54
N VAL A 117 57.76 -0.27 -5.13
CA VAL A 117 56.50 0.42 -4.86
C VAL A 117 55.45 -0.61 -4.48
N ILE A 118 54.84 -0.44 -3.31
CA ILE A 118 53.68 -1.22 -2.86
C ILE A 118 52.48 -0.30 -2.84
N ARG A 119 51.42 -0.66 -3.57
CA ARG A 119 50.12 0.00 -3.52
C ARG A 119 49.16 -0.87 -2.74
N GLU A 120 48.78 -0.43 -1.56
CA GLU A 120 47.87 -1.13 -0.66
C GLU A 120 46.57 -0.33 -0.54
N PHE A 121 45.44 -1.00 -0.76
CA PHE A 121 44.11 -0.48 -0.47
C PHE A 121 43.56 -1.22 0.74
N ARG A 122 42.96 -0.47 1.66
CA ARG A 122 42.18 -0.99 2.78
C ARG A 122 40.77 -0.46 2.67
N VAL A 123 39.79 -1.35 2.72
CA VAL A 123 38.37 -1.02 2.71
C VAL A 123 37.79 -1.52 4.01
N LYS A 124 37.15 -0.61 4.76
CA LYS A 124 36.51 -0.93 6.02
C LYS A 124 35.34 0.02 6.26
N ASP A 125 34.19 -0.50 6.64
CA ASP A 125 32.99 0.28 6.96
C ASP A 125 32.69 1.29 5.82
N ASN A 126 32.73 2.59 6.13
CA ASN A 126 32.53 3.71 5.21
C ASN A 126 33.83 4.37 4.72
N ARG A 127 34.96 3.68 4.88
CA ARG A 127 36.30 4.23 4.67
C ARG A 127 37.13 3.42 3.67
N VAL A 128 37.83 4.16 2.81
CA VAL A 128 38.88 3.65 1.94
C VAL A 128 40.20 4.32 2.28
N GLU A 129 41.24 3.52 2.50
CA GLU A 129 42.61 4.00 2.64
C GLU A 129 43.47 3.43 1.51
N MET A 130 44.21 4.30 0.82
CA MET A 130 45.25 3.91 -0.13
C MET A 130 46.61 4.34 0.40
N ARG A 131 47.53 3.39 0.48
CA ARG A 131 48.93 3.61 0.85
C ARG A 131 49.82 3.26 -0.33
N VAL A 132 50.75 4.15 -0.63
CA VAL A 132 51.81 3.92 -1.60
C VAL A 132 53.13 3.98 -0.85
N ASP A 133 53.66 2.81 -0.49
CA ASP A 133 54.94 2.66 0.16
C ASP A 133 56.03 2.55 -0.92
N VAL A 134 57.00 3.46 -0.90
CA VAL A 134 58.10 3.50 -1.87
C VAL A 134 59.43 3.35 -1.15
N GLN A 135 60.30 2.47 -1.63
CA GLN A 135 61.63 2.24 -1.09
C GLN A 135 62.68 2.16 -2.20
N ASN A 136 63.80 2.87 -2.01
CA ASN A 136 64.97 2.79 -2.88
C ASN A 136 65.95 1.74 -2.34
N GLY A 137 66.02 0.57 -2.97
CA GLY A 137 66.97 -0.49 -2.63
C GLY A 137 68.31 -0.39 -3.35
N GLY A 138 68.51 0.64 -4.18
CA GLY A 138 69.67 0.77 -5.07
C GLY A 138 70.87 1.45 -4.40
N SER A 139 71.93 1.62 -5.19
CA SER A 139 73.16 2.31 -4.75
C SER A 139 73.20 3.79 -5.13
N THR A 140 72.20 4.31 -5.85
CA THR A 140 72.10 5.71 -6.28
C THR A 140 70.80 6.34 -5.80
N SER A 141 70.75 7.66 -5.72
CA SER A 141 69.52 8.38 -5.40
C SER A 141 68.47 8.28 -6.51
N ALA A 142 67.18 8.29 -6.16
CA ALA A 142 66.07 8.29 -7.11
C ALA A 142 65.07 9.42 -6.79
N ASN A 143 64.60 10.15 -7.80
CA ASN A 143 63.55 11.16 -7.64
C ASN A 143 62.19 10.51 -7.84
N VAL A 144 61.36 10.50 -6.80
CA VAL A 144 60.03 9.87 -6.85
C VAL A 144 58.94 10.93 -6.71
N HIS A 145 57.95 10.84 -7.58
CA HIS A 145 56.69 11.59 -7.51
C HIS A 145 55.52 10.61 -7.40
N VAL A 146 54.67 10.80 -6.41
CA VAL A 146 53.36 10.14 -6.28
C VAL A 146 52.25 11.18 -6.43
N ASP A 147 51.34 10.95 -7.37
CA ASP A 147 50.11 11.73 -7.55
C ASP A 147 48.92 10.85 -7.19
N ALA A 148 48.16 11.22 -6.17
CA ALA A 148 46.89 10.57 -5.85
C ALA A 148 45.71 11.45 -6.30
N VAL A 149 44.73 10.85 -6.96
CA VAL A 149 43.53 11.55 -7.44
C VAL A 149 42.29 10.77 -7.02
N SER A 150 41.41 11.45 -6.29
CA SER A 150 40.03 11.07 -6.02
C SER A 150 39.11 11.67 -7.09
N ALA A 151 38.09 10.92 -7.52
CA ALA A 151 37.05 11.42 -8.41
C ALA A 151 35.66 10.98 -7.93
N LEU A 152 34.76 11.95 -7.85
CA LEU A 152 33.36 11.79 -7.46
C LEU A 152 32.43 11.80 -8.70
N PRO A 153 31.14 11.46 -8.53
CA PRO A 153 30.14 11.62 -9.59
C PRO A 153 30.07 13.06 -10.07
N GLY A 154 29.56 13.26 -11.29
CA GLY A 154 29.24 14.61 -11.76
C GLY A 154 28.07 15.22 -10.99
N GLY A 155 27.84 16.53 -11.15
CA GLY A 155 26.77 17.28 -10.48
C GLY A 155 27.28 18.59 -9.90
N GLU A 156 26.38 19.37 -9.30
CA GLU A 156 26.75 20.55 -8.54
C GLU A 156 27.30 20.14 -7.17
N LEU A 157 28.61 20.27 -7.01
CA LEU A 157 29.33 19.92 -5.80
C LEU A 157 30.00 21.16 -5.21
N SER A 158 30.07 21.19 -3.88
CA SER A 158 30.86 22.14 -3.11
C SER A 158 32.03 21.41 -2.46
N ALA A 159 33.16 22.10 -2.28
CA ALA A 159 34.30 21.56 -1.57
C ALA A 159 34.84 22.57 -0.56
N ASP A 160 34.83 22.16 0.70
CA ASP A 160 35.35 22.92 1.82
C ASP A 160 36.67 22.33 2.27
N ARG A 161 37.69 23.18 2.42
CA ARG A 161 38.96 22.75 3.00
C ARG A 161 38.83 22.70 4.52
N VAL A 162 38.67 21.50 5.07
CA VAL A 162 38.49 21.25 6.51
C VAL A 162 39.80 20.95 7.24
N GLY A 163 40.92 20.87 6.52
CA GLY A 163 42.26 20.71 7.08
C GLY A 163 43.36 21.03 6.08
N TYR A 164 44.64 20.99 6.50
CA TYR A 164 45.76 21.36 5.63
C TYR A 164 45.85 20.49 4.37
N THR A 165 45.49 19.21 4.44
CA THR A 165 45.47 18.30 3.29
C THR A 165 44.14 17.57 3.15
N THR A 166 43.06 18.15 3.67
CA THR A 166 41.75 17.48 3.75
C THR A 166 40.65 18.36 3.15
N TRP A 167 39.86 17.75 2.28
CA TRP A 167 38.73 18.34 1.58
C TRP A 167 37.46 17.61 1.94
N ARG A 168 36.42 18.35 2.34
CA ARG A 168 35.06 17.83 2.49
C ARG A 168 34.29 18.24 1.23
N VAL A 169 33.77 17.26 0.49
CA VAL A 169 33.08 17.47 -0.78
C VAL A 169 31.67 16.91 -0.69
N GLN A 170 30.68 17.70 -1.08
CA GLN A 170 29.27 17.32 -0.92
C GLN A 170 28.38 18.09 -1.91
N PRO A 171 27.26 17.50 -2.36
CA PRO A 171 26.20 18.25 -3.03
C PRO A 171 25.50 19.17 -2.03
N ALA A 172 24.73 20.13 -2.54
CA ALA A 172 23.99 21.08 -1.70
C ALA A 172 23.06 20.39 -0.69
N GLN A 173 22.34 19.36 -1.14
CA GLN A 173 21.44 18.51 -0.35
C GLN A 173 21.34 17.11 -1.01
N ARG A 174 20.67 16.16 -0.34
CA ARG A 174 20.28 14.84 -0.87
C ARG A 174 21.44 14.08 -1.51
N GLY A 175 22.48 13.81 -0.73
CA GLY A 175 23.60 13.03 -1.21
C GLY A 175 24.56 12.61 -0.10
N TYR A 176 25.83 12.50 -0.47
CA TYR A 176 26.86 11.99 0.41
C TYR A 176 27.88 13.07 0.70
N VAL A 177 28.40 13.07 1.91
CA VAL A 177 29.55 13.86 2.32
C VAL A 177 30.78 12.99 2.14
N THR A 178 31.68 13.39 1.25
CA THR A 178 32.95 12.71 1.03
C THR A 178 34.08 13.53 1.62
N THR A 179 34.77 12.99 2.62
CA THR A 179 35.98 13.59 3.18
C THR A 179 37.21 12.92 2.60
N VAL A 180 37.99 13.67 1.81
CA VAL A 180 39.21 13.19 1.16
C VAL A 180 40.42 13.81 1.83
N SER A 181 41.32 12.99 2.37
CA SER A 181 42.56 13.44 3.02
C SER A 181 43.80 12.87 2.33
N PHE A 182 44.78 13.74 2.05
CA PHE A 182 46.07 13.38 1.47
C PHE A 182 47.19 13.57 2.50
N GLY A 183 47.43 12.58 3.34
CA GLY A 183 48.33 12.64 4.48
C GLY A 183 49.74 13.14 4.13
N ARG A 184 50.13 14.29 4.72
CA ARG A 184 51.44 14.93 4.52
C ARG A 184 51.79 15.21 3.05
N ALA A 185 50.79 15.36 2.17
CA ALA A 185 51.02 15.78 0.81
C ALA A 185 51.68 17.17 0.79
N ALA A 186 52.60 17.37 -0.15
CA ALA A 186 53.26 18.65 -0.35
C ALA A 186 52.29 19.67 -0.98
N GLN A 187 51.39 19.19 -1.84
CA GLN A 187 50.34 19.98 -2.47
C GLN A 187 49.04 19.19 -2.49
N THR A 188 47.92 19.91 -2.39
CA THR A 188 46.58 19.37 -2.60
C THR A 188 45.72 20.38 -3.33
N GLY A 189 44.75 19.91 -4.11
CA GLY A 189 43.83 20.79 -4.80
C GLY A 189 42.55 20.11 -5.23
N THR A 190 41.62 20.91 -5.75
CA THR A 190 40.35 20.45 -6.32
C THR A 190 40.18 21.02 -7.73
N GLY A 191 39.38 20.32 -8.56
CA GLY A 191 39.10 20.79 -9.91
C GLY A 191 38.12 19.92 -10.70
N ALA A 192 37.72 20.42 -11.87
CA ALA A 192 36.75 19.77 -12.75
C ALA A 192 37.32 18.56 -13.50
N SER A 193 38.65 18.46 -13.59
CA SER A 193 39.40 17.31 -14.10
C SER A 193 40.53 16.92 -13.15
N ALA A 194 41.11 15.73 -13.33
CA ALA A 194 42.29 15.30 -12.57
C ALA A 194 43.47 16.27 -12.71
N ALA A 195 43.69 16.81 -13.92
CA ALA A 195 44.74 17.79 -14.17
C ALA A 195 44.47 19.11 -13.44
N ASP A 196 43.23 19.58 -13.45
CA ASP A 196 42.81 20.79 -12.73
C ASP A 196 42.99 20.63 -11.22
N ALA A 197 42.65 19.47 -10.67
CA ALA A 197 42.84 19.19 -9.25
C ALA A 197 44.31 19.16 -8.84
N LEU A 198 45.18 18.57 -9.67
CA LEU A 198 46.64 18.60 -9.47
C LEU A 198 47.20 20.03 -9.55
N ALA A 199 46.64 20.86 -10.43
CA ALA A 199 47.01 22.28 -10.54
C ALA A 199 46.31 23.19 -9.51
N ASN A 200 45.39 22.65 -8.70
CA ASN A 200 44.50 23.40 -7.82
C ASN A 200 43.77 24.56 -8.53
N ALA A 201 43.22 24.29 -9.72
CA ALA A 201 42.56 25.30 -10.55
C ALA A 201 41.17 25.71 -10.04
N GLY A 202 40.59 24.96 -9.07
CA GLY A 202 39.27 25.22 -8.52
C GLY A 202 38.12 24.90 -9.48
N GLY A 203 36.97 25.55 -9.29
CA GLY A 203 35.75 25.26 -10.06
C GLY A 203 34.96 24.09 -9.49
N ASN A 204 34.25 23.33 -10.35
CA ASN A 204 33.51 22.16 -9.90
C ASN A 204 34.46 21.15 -9.26
N PRO A 205 34.34 20.83 -7.96
CA PRO A 205 35.31 20.05 -7.23
C PRO A 205 35.10 18.55 -7.41
N ARG A 206 34.80 18.10 -8.63
CA ARG A 206 34.60 16.68 -8.96
C ARG A 206 35.84 15.84 -8.65
N TYR A 207 37.02 16.41 -8.83
CA TYR A 207 38.30 15.76 -8.54
C TYR A 207 39.00 16.44 -7.37
N GLN A 208 39.68 15.65 -6.55
CA GLN A 208 40.59 16.11 -5.51
C GLN A 208 41.92 15.40 -5.69
N ALA A 209 43.03 16.12 -5.52
CA ALA A 209 44.35 15.55 -5.73
C ALA A 209 45.31 15.88 -4.59
N GLY A 210 46.27 14.98 -4.37
CA GLY A 210 47.39 15.15 -3.45
C GLY A 210 48.70 14.72 -4.12
N GLN A 211 49.77 15.48 -3.88
CA GLN A 211 51.07 15.26 -4.51
C GLN A 211 52.18 15.12 -3.48
N TRP A 212 53.06 14.14 -3.69
CA TRP A 212 54.26 13.92 -2.90
C TRP A 212 55.46 13.81 -3.83
N TYR A 213 56.48 14.62 -3.59
CA TYR A 213 57.74 14.59 -4.34
C TYR A 213 58.92 14.47 -3.37
N ARG A 214 59.83 13.51 -3.62
CA ARG A 214 60.98 13.27 -2.76
C ARG A 214 62.16 12.69 -3.54
N THR A 215 63.37 13.16 -3.26
CA THR A 215 64.60 12.48 -3.66
C THR A 215 64.97 11.49 -2.56
N LEU A 216 65.04 10.20 -2.90
CA LEU A 216 65.36 9.11 -1.96
C LEU A 216 66.82 8.70 -2.11
N GLN A 217 67.59 8.81 -1.04
CA GLN A 217 68.94 8.22 -0.96
C GLN A 217 68.88 6.68 -0.92
N PRO A 218 69.99 5.98 -1.20
CA PRO A 218 70.08 4.53 -0.99
C PRO A 218 69.55 4.09 0.38
N GLY A 219 68.59 3.16 0.37
CA GLY A 219 67.94 2.62 1.57
C GLY A 219 66.78 3.45 2.12
N GLU A 220 66.53 4.67 1.62
CA GLU A 220 65.42 5.50 2.07
C GLU A 220 64.08 5.11 1.45
N GLY A 221 63.00 5.49 2.13
CA GLY A 221 61.64 5.34 1.65
C GLY A 221 60.68 6.38 2.22
N PHE A 222 59.46 6.38 1.70
CA PHE A 222 58.35 7.16 2.24
C PHE A 222 57.01 6.51 1.92
N VAL A 223 55.96 7.01 2.57
CA VAL A 223 54.59 6.55 2.38
C VAL A 223 53.74 7.75 1.96
N ALA A 224 53.12 7.66 0.79
CA ALA A 224 52.03 8.53 0.40
C ALA A 224 50.71 7.88 0.83
N LYS A 225 49.91 8.57 1.66
CA LYS A 225 48.67 8.04 2.23
C LYS A 225 47.50 8.91 1.81
N SER A 226 46.48 8.29 1.23
CA SER A 226 45.20 8.91 0.90
C SER A 226 44.09 8.20 1.64
N THR A 227 43.10 8.95 2.11
CA THR A 227 41.92 8.41 2.79
C THR A 227 40.67 9.07 2.22
N ILE A 228 39.62 8.27 2.02
CA ILE A 228 38.27 8.72 1.71
C ILE A 228 37.35 8.15 2.79
N ASP A 229 36.66 9.03 3.52
CA ASP A 229 35.57 8.68 4.42
C ASP A 229 34.26 9.20 3.78
N VAL A 230 33.20 8.39 3.76
CA VAL A 230 31.91 8.73 3.15
C VAL A 230 30.79 8.66 4.19
N ASP A 231 30.00 9.72 4.33
CA ASP A 231 28.82 9.75 5.19
C ASP A 231 27.57 10.10 4.36
N THR A 232 26.40 9.58 4.73
CA THR A 232 25.12 10.00 4.15
C THR A 232 24.67 11.32 4.76
N GLN A 233 24.20 12.28 3.95
CA GLN A 233 23.63 13.49 4.49
C GLN A 233 22.30 13.19 5.22
N PRO A 234 21.98 13.84 6.34
CA PRO A 234 20.70 13.65 7.02
C PRO A 234 19.48 13.87 6.12
N SER A 235 19.58 14.79 5.15
CA SER A 235 18.51 15.05 4.16
C SER A 235 18.27 13.92 3.15
N ALA A 236 19.11 12.88 3.17
CA ALA A 236 19.00 11.69 2.33
C ALA A 236 18.62 10.44 3.14
N LEU A 237 18.46 10.54 4.47
CA LEU A 237 18.07 9.40 5.30
C LEU A 237 16.56 9.12 5.19
N ASP A 238 16.26 7.84 5.23
CA ASP A 238 14.98 7.12 5.25
C ASP A 238 15.25 5.88 6.12
N SER A 239 15.19 6.09 7.44
CA SER A 239 15.72 5.17 8.45
C SER A 239 14.91 3.88 8.57
N ASP A 240 13.65 3.88 8.15
CA ASP A 240 12.77 2.72 8.19
C ASP A 240 12.47 2.11 6.80
N GLY A 241 12.91 2.77 5.73
CA GLY A 241 12.89 2.27 4.36
C GLY A 241 11.51 2.36 3.70
N ASP A 242 10.62 3.23 4.16
CA ASP A 242 9.27 3.37 3.62
C ASP A 242 9.18 4.28 2.39
N GLY A 243 10.28 4.94 2.03
CA GLY A 243 10.40 5.87 0.91
C GLY A 243 10.08 7.32 1.27
N LEU A 244 9.55 7.57 2.45
CA LEU A 244 9.54 8.88 3.10
C LEU A 244 10.93 9.11 3.70
N ARG A 245 11.21 10.34 4.12
CA ARG A 245 12.53 10.67 4.66
C ARG A 245 12.35 11.13 6.07
N ASP A 246 13.33 10.86 6.93
CA ASP A 246 13.32 11.28 8.32
C ASP A 246 13.01 12.79 8.42
N SER A 247 13.60 13.58 7.52
CA SER A 247 13.38 15.03 7.47
C SER A 247 11.92 15.43 7.15
N TRP A 248 11.22 14.66 6.31
CA TRP A 248 9.80 14.87 6.00
C TRP A 248 8.88 14.35 7.08
N GLU A 249 9.24 13.27 7.74
CA GLU A 249 8.49 12.71 8.86
C GLU A 249 8.64 13.57 10.12
N ALA A 250 9.77 14.28 10.24
CA ALA A 250 9.97 15.26 11.30
C ALA A 250 9.32 16.63 11.01
N ASN A 251 9.25 17.07 9.75
CA ASN A 251 8.94 18.47 9.41
C ASN A 251 7.79 18.66 8.39
N GLY A 252 7.32 17.60 7.75
CA GLY A 252 6.41 17.62 6.61
C GLY A 252 7.13 17.59 5.27
N MET A 253 6.39 17.18 4.24
CA MET A 253 6.88 17.03 2.87
C MET A 253 6.38 18.17 1.99
N THR A 254 7.25 18.77 1.18
CA THR A 254 6.83 19.71 0.14
C THR A 254 6.75 19.00 -1.22
N LEU A 255 5.62 19.19 -1.90
CA LEU A 255 5.26 18.58 -3.17
C LEU A 255 5.83 19.38 -4.35
N ALA A 256 5.76 18.81 -5.56
CA ALA A 256 6.28 19.45 -6.78
C ALA A 256 5.59 20.78 -7.10
N ASP A 257 4.29 20.89 -6.77
CA ASP A 257 3.49 22.10 -6.92
C ASP A 257 3.74 23.16 -5.83
N GLY A 258 4.63 22.88 -4.87
CA GLY A 258 4.93 23.74 -3.72
C GLY A 258 3.98 23.58 -2.53
N THR A 259 2.95 22.74 -2.64
CA THR A 259 2.07 22.41 -1.52
C THR A 259 2.85 21.65 -0.45
N THR A 260 2.61 21.94 0.83
CA THR A 260 3.23 21.19 1.93
C THR A 260 2.22 20.22 2.54
N LEU A 261 2.52 18.93 2.49
CA LEU A 261 1.80 17.89 3.22
C LEU A 261 2.38 17.76 4.64
N PRO A 262 1.59 18.02 5.69
CA PRO A 262 2.06 17.90 7.06
C PRO A 262 2.02 16.44 7.54
N ILE A 263 2.70 15.51 6.85
CA ILE A 263 2.70 14.07 7.16
C ILE A 263 3.19 13.77 8.59
N HIS A 264 4.15 14.56 9.11
CA HIS A 264 4.57 14.55 10.52
C HIS A 264 3.43 14.78 11.53
N LYS A 265 2.37 15.49 11.13
CA LYS A 265 1.17 15.72 11.96
C LYS A 265 0.07 14.68 11.72
N TRP A 266 0.29 13.80 10.76
CA TRP A 266 -0.61 12.71 10.38
C TRP A 266 -0.18 11.36 10.93
N GLY A 267 0.95 11.33 11.64
CA GLY A 267 1.45 10.17 12.35
C GLY A 267 2.76 9.60 11.83
N ALA A 268 3.36 10.22 10.80
CA ALA A 268 4.59 9.71 10.21
C ALA A 268 5.75 9.67 11.23
N ASP A 269 6.56 8.62 11.21
CA ASP A 269 7.53 8.26 12.25
C ASP A 269 8.80 7.63 11.68
N GLU A 270 9.92 8.35 11.77
CA GLU A 270 11.25 7.96 11.23
C GLU A 270 11.78 6.59 11.71
N GLY A 271 11.18 5.99 12.74
CA GLY A 271 11.55 4.68 13.26
C GLY A 271 10.58 3.55 12.89
N LYS A 272 9.54 3.79 12.10
CA LYS A 272 8.48 2.83 11.79
C LYS A 272 7.87 3.10 10.41
N PRO A 273 7.89 2.12 9.48
CA PRO A 273 7.39 2.34 8.14
C PRO A 273 5.95 2.87 8.13
N ASP A 274 5.69 3.92 7.36
CA ASP A 274 4.39 4.53 7.18
C ASP A 274 3.80 4.21 5.79
N LEU A 275 2.52 3.86 5.79
CA LEU A 275 1.75 3.66 4.59
C LEU A 275 0.55 4.59 4.59
N PHE A 276 0.52 5.51 3.64
CA PHE A 276 -0.64 6.37 3.41
C PHE A 276 -1.54 5.79 2.32
N LEU A 277 -2.80 5.54 2.66
CA LEU A 277 -3.81 4.98 1.76
C LEU A 277 -4.99 5.95 1.61
N GLN A 278 -5.29 6.34 0.37
CA GLN A 278 -6.54 7.00 0.01
C GLN A 278 -7.51 5.95 -0.53
N LEU A 279 -8.68 5.78 0.10
CA LEU A 279 -9.72 4.89 -0.43
C LEU A 279 -10.86 5.72 -1.01
N ASN A 280 -11.11 5.51 -2.30
CA ASN A 280 -12.21 6.08 -3.06
C ASN A 280 -13.22 4.97 -3.38
N TRP A 281 -14.50 5.32 -3.53
CA TRP A 281 -15.49 4.36 -3.99
C TRP A 281 -16.61 5.01 -4.79
N MET A 282 -17.29 4.17 -5.56
CA MET A 282 -18.44 4.57 -6.35
C MET A 282 -19.65 4.89 -5.47
N LYS A 283 -20.42 5.88 -5.90
CA LYS A 283 -21.85 5.96 -5.58
C LYS A 283 -22.55 4.70 -6.12
N SER A 284 -23.64 4.31 -5.49
CA SER A 284 -24.57 3.35 -6.09
C SER A 284 -25.20 3.94 -7.37
N GLU A 285 -25.68 3.09 -8.28
CA GLU A 285 -26.46 3.54 -9.46
C GLU A 285 -27.65 4.40 -9.01
N TRP A 286 -28.29 4.00 -7.92
CA TRP A 286 -29.41 4.71 -7.31
C TRP A 286 -29.02 6.13 -6.84
N GLU A 287 -27.87 6.28 -6.19
CA GLU A 287 -27.37 7.61 -5.79
C GLU A 287 -26.98 8.47 -6.99
N THR A 288 -26.32 7.89 -8.00
CA THR A 288 -25.93 8.61 -9.23
C THR A 288 -27.15 9.13 -10.01
N LEU A 289 -28.27 8.40 -9.99
CA LEU A 289 -29.55 8.85 -10.56
C LEU A 289 -30.26 9.94 -9.73
N GLY A 290 -29.70 10.35 -8.59
CA GLY A 290 -30.30 11.37 -7.73
C GLY A 290 -31.55 10.90 -6.98
N CYS A 291 -31.63 9.59 -6.70
CA CYS A 291 -32.77 8.99 -6.03
C CYS A 291 -32.81 9.25 -4.51
N GLU A 292 -31.70 9.75 -3.93
CA GLU A 292 -31.67 10.26 -2.55
C GLU A 292 -32.37 11.61 -2.42
N ARG A 293 -33.68 11.60 -2.62
CA ARG A 293 -34.50 12.80 -2.66
C ARG A 293 -34.92 13.21 -1.26
N THR A 294 -35.13 14.52 -1.07
CA THR A 294 -35.78 15.07 0.14
C THR A 294 -37.25 15.42 -0.12
N LYS A 295 -37.68 15.46 -1.39
CA LYS A 295 -39.04 15.76 -1.82
C LYS A 295 -39.67 14.55 -2.51
N ARG A 296 -40.99 14.39 -2.37
CA ARG A 296 -41.76 13.37 -3.11
C ARG A 296 -41.61 13.58 -4.63
N PHE A 297 -41.80 12.50 -5.38
CA PHE A 297 -42.01 12.58 -6.82
C PHE A 297 -43.34 13.31 -7.09
N ASP A 298 -43.34 14.23 -8.05
CA ASP A 298 -44.56 14.92 -8.48
C ASP A 298 -45.43 13.99 -9.35
N ALA A 299 -46.76 14.12 -9.25
CA ALA A 299 -47.72 13.32 -10.00
C ALA A 299 -47.78 13.71 -11.50
N THR A 300 -46.70 13.41 -12.21
CA THR A 300 -46.48 13.64 -13.65
C THR A 300 -45.81 12.41 -14.28
N VAL A 301 -45.86 12.32 -15.63
CA VAL A 301 -45.16 11.27 -16.39
C VAL A 301 -43.64 11.31 -16.12
N GLU A 302 -43.05 12.50 -16.13
CA GLU A 302 -41.60 12.68 -15.97
C GLU A 302 -41.10 12.15 -14.63
N ASP A 303 -41.73 12.55 -13.53
CA ASP A 303 -41.29 12.14 -12.19
C ASP A 303 -41.63 10.68 -11.89
N PHE A 304 -42.69 10.12 -12.51
CA PHE A 304 -42.92 8.68 -12.47
C PHE A 304 -41.85 7.88 -13.22
N THR A 305 -41.37 8.37 -14.36
CA THR A 305 -40.25 7.75 -15.09
C THR A 305 -38.97 7.76 -14.22
N LYS A 306 -38.65 8.88 -13.56
CA LYS A 306 -37.52 8.94 -12.61
C LYS A 306 -37.68 7.94 -11.47
N PHE A 307 -38.88 7.80 -10.90
CA PHE A 307 -39.15 6.77 -9.90
C PHE A 307 -38.92 5.36 -10.47
N ALA A 308 -39.36 5.08 -11.70
CA ALA A 308 -39.17 3.79 -12.36
C ALA A 308 -37.68 3.46 -12.57
N GLU A 309 -36.87 4.46 -12.93
CA GLU A 309 -35.41 4.35 -13.03
C GLU A 309 -34.77 4.06 -11.67
N CYS A 310 -35.15 4.80 -10.64
CA CYS A 310 -34.69 4.54 -9.27
C CYS A 310 -35.09 3.14 -8.78
N ALA A 311 -36.26 2.65 -9.15
CA ALA A 311 -36.77 1.35 -8.73
C ALA A 311 -36.01 0.16 -9.34
N ARG A 312 -35.32 0.36 -10.49
CA ARG A 312 -34.48 -0.66 -11.13
C ARG A 312 -33.00 -0.54 -10.83
N ALA A 313 -32.59 0.57 -10.22
CA ALA A 313 -31.18 0.88 -10.00
C ALA A 313 -30.55 -0.08 -8.99
N ASN A 314 -29.26 -0.34 -9.17
CA ASN A 314 -28.43 -1.00 -8.17
C ASN A 314 -28.34 -0.10 -6.91
N VAL A 315 -28.73 -0.66 -5.76
CA VAL A 315 -28.72 0.01 -4.45
C VAL A 315 -27.56 -0.44 -3.56
N LYS A 316 -26.62 -1.23 -4.09
CA LYS A 316 -25.44 -1.69 -3.36
C LYS A 316 -24.61 -0.52 -2.86
N ASP A 317 -24.24 -0.55 -1.58
CA ASP A 317 -23.31 0.41 -1.00
C ASP A 317 -21.88 -0.10 -1.14
N TYR A 318 -21.03 0.69 -1.79
CA TYR A 318 -19.61 0.40 -1.95
C TYR A 318 -18.76 0.91 -0.78
N THR A 319 -19.40 1.53 0.22
CA THR A 319 -18.72 2.09 1.38
C THR A 319 -18.10 0.99 2.25
N PRO A 320 -16.78 1.02 2.50
CA PRO A 320 -16.16 0.19 3.52
C PRO A 320 -16.58 0.67 4.91
N SER A 321 -16.93 -0.26 5.79
CA SER A 321 -17.28 0.07 7.18
C SER A 321 -16.06 0.57 7.97
N PRO A 322 -16.23 1.53 8.89
CA PRO A 322 -15.15 1.97 9.78
C PRO A 322 -14.43 0.83 10.51
N GLU A 323 -15.19 -0.22 10.88
CA GLU A 323 -14.68 -1.38 11.60
C GLU A 323 -13.65 -2.16 10.77
N ILE A 324 -13.90 -2.39 9.48
CA ILE A 324 -12.94 -3.11 8.64
C ILE A 324 -11.70 -2.27 8.34
N LEU A 325 -11.83 -0.95 8.22
CA LEU A 325 -10.69 -0.06 8.02
C LEU A 325 -9.81 -0.01 9.26
N LYS A 326 -10.42 0.03 10.45
CA LYS A 326 -9.70 -0.06 11.73
C LYS A 326 -8.98 -1.39 11.89
N ASP A 327 -9.61 -2.50 11.49
CA ASP A 327 -9.00 -3.83 11.50
C ASP A 327 -7.79 -3.93 10.56
N LEU A 328 -7.81 -3.26 9.40
CA LEU A 328 -6.62 -3.13 8.55
C LEU A 328 -5.49 -2.41 9.31
N GLU A 329 -5.74 -1.25 9.90
CA GLU A 329 -4.72 -0.52 10.68
C GLU A 329 -4.13 -1.38 11.81
N ASP A 330 -4.96 -2.07 12.58
CA ASP A 330 -4.51 -2.87 13.73
C ASP A 330 -3.58 -4.02 13.30
N ARG A 331 -3.78 -4.55 12.09
CA ARG A 331 -2.92 -5.60 11.52
C ARG A 331 -1.53 -5.09 11.19
N PHE A 332 -1.44 -3.92 10.56
CA PHE A 332 -0.17 -3.27 10.25
C PHE A 332 0.55 -2.84 11.55
N GLU A 333 -0.18 -2.26 12.51
CA GLU A 333 0.40 -1.83 13.80
C GLU A 333 0.99 -3.03 14.57
N THR A 334 0.35 -4.20 14.52
CA THR A 334 0.87 -5.44 15.14
C THR A 334 2.23 -5.86 14.56
N LYS A 335 2.58 -5.36 13.37
CA LYS A 335 3.86 -5.59 12.68
C LYS A 335 4.81 -4.41 12.74
N GLY A 336 4.46 -3.36 13.50
CA GLY A 336 5.27 -2.16 13.63
C GLY A 336 5.24 -1.25 12.40
N VAL A 337 4.20 -1.37 11.57
CA VAL A 337 3.96 -0.52 10.39
C VAL A 337 2.76 0.37 10.68
N ASN A 338 2.87 1.66 10.44
CA ASN A 338 1.75 2.59 10.58
C ASN A 338 0.95 2.63 9.28
N LEU A 339 -0.35 2.32 9.33
CA LEU A 339 -1.26 2.51 8.19
C LEU A 339 -2.16 3.73 8.44
N HIS A 340 -2.11 4.69 7.54
CA HIS A 340 -2.84 5.95 7.58
C HIS A 340 -3.86 6.02 6.44
N ILE A 341 -5.14 5.97 6.76
CA ILE A 341 -6.24 5.87 5.81
C ILE A 341 -7.01 7.20 5.73
N ASP A 342 -7.07 7.78 4.53
CA ASP A 342 -8.01 8.82 4.12
C ASP A 342 -9.15 8.17 3.32
N ALA A 343 -10.26 7.86 3.98
CA ALA A 343 -11.50 7.38 3.38
C ALA A 343 -12.60 8.46 3.45
N GLY A 344 -12.20 9.73 3.38
CA GLY A 344 -13.12 10.86 3.28
C GLY A 344 -13.88 11.17 4.57
N ARG A 345 -15.17 11.47 4.44
CA ARG A 345 -16.02 11.80 5.62
C ARG A 345 -16.36 10.57 6.47
N SER A 346 -16.37 9.38 5.87
CA SER A 346 -16.80 8.15 6.54
C SER A 346 -15.75 7.66 7.53
N TYR A 347 -14.47 7.79 7.19
CA TYR A 347 -13.38 7.33 8.03
C TYR A 347 -12.08 8.07 7.69
N VAL A 348 -11.35 8.47 8.74
CA VAL A 348 -9.97 8.95 8.65
C VAL A 348 -9.25 8.38 9.87
N SER A 349 -8.04 7.83 9.67
CA SER A 349 -7.24 7.30 10.79
C SER A 349 -7.07 8.32 11.90
N SER A 350 -7.06 7.84 13.15
CA SER A 350 -6.96 8.71 14.32
C SER A 350 -5.68 9.56 14.33
N SER A 351 -4.57 9.02 13.80
CA SER A 351 -3.29 9.73 13.62
C SER A 351 -3.41 10.92 12.67
N MET A 352 -4.33 10.84 11.70
CA MET A 352 -4.60 11.89 10.71
C MET A 352 -5.71 12.85 11.17
N SER A 353 -6.03 12.92 12.46
CA SER A 353 -7.12 13.77 12.98
C SER A 353 -6.95 15.26 12.66
N SER A 354 -5.71 15.71 12.38
CA SER A 354 -5.40 17.08 11.94
C SER A 354 -5.70 17.34 10.45
N LEU A 355 -6.01 16.31 9.65
CA LEU A 355 -6.44 16.46 8.25
C LEU A 355 -7.82 17.10 8.18
N ALA A 356 -7.85 18.34 7.69
CA ALA A 356 -9.08 19.11 7.61
C ALA A 356 -10.06 18.51 6.59
N ALA A 357 -11.37 18.65 6.85
CA ALA A 357 -12.41 17.97 6.09
C ALA A 357 -12.42 18.31 4.59
N GLN A 358 -12.00 19.52 4.20
CA GLN A 358 -11.88 19.94 2.80
C GLN A 358 -10.67 19.34 2.07
N ASP A 359 -9.66 18.87 2.82
CA ASP A 359 -8.41 18.33 2.28
C ASP A 359 -8.44 16.81 2.17
N ARG A 360 -9.48 16.17 2.73
CA ARG A 360 -9.77 14.74 2.54
C ARG A 360 -10.14 14.50 1.08
N LYS A 361 -9.51 13.49 0.48
CA LYS A 361 -9.67 13.16 -0.95
C LYS A 361 -10.23 11.76 -1.16
N GLY A 362 -10.24 10.91 -0.13
CA GLY A 362 -10.95 9.64 -0.16
C GLY A 362 -12.47 9.80 -0.01
N GLY A 363 -13.18 8.68 -0.01
CA GLY A 363 -14.62 8.62 0.18
C GLY A 363 -15.40 8.24 -1.08
N LYS A 364 -16.71 8.50 -1.02
CA LYS A 364 -17.65 8.31 -2.12
C LYS A 364 -17.47 9.38 -3.20
N THR A 365 -16.40 9.29 -4.00
CA THR A 365 -16.01 10.31 -4.98
C THR A 365 -16.36 9.94 -6.42
N GLU A 366 -16.49 8.66 -6.74
CA GLU A 366 -16.72 8.20 -8.10
C GLU A 366 -18.22 8.08 -8.38
N ASP A 367 -18.65 8.43 -9.60
CA ASP A 367 -20.00 8.11 -10.05
C ASP A 367 -20.09 6.63 -10.46
N TYR A 368 -21.27 6.03 -10.30
CA TYR A 368 -21.50 4.63 -10.64
C TYR A 368 -21.17 4.35 -12.10
N ARG A 369 -20.46 3.25 -12.33
CA ARG A 369 -20.33 2.57 -13.60
C ARG A 369 -20.47 1.07 -13.33
N ALA A 370 -21.23 0.38 -14.17
CA ALA A 370 -21.34 -1.08 -14.06
C ALA A 370 -19.97 -1.76 -14.29
N GLU A 371 -19.20 -1.19 -15.20
CA GLU A 371 -17.87 -1.67 -15.61
C GLU A 371 -16.88 -0.53 -15.39
N TYR A 372 -15.84 -0.79 -14.60
CA TYR A 372 -14.82 0.21 -14.30
C TYR A 372 -13.80 0.35 -15.44
N LEU A 373 -13.44 -0.78 -16.07
CA LEU A 373 -12.43 -0.89 -17.12
C LEU A 373 -12.97 -1.73 -18.30
N PRO A 374 -14.08 -1.30 -18.96
CA PRO A 374 -14.71 -2.08 -20.03
C PRO A 374 -13.78 -2.39 -21.21
N GLU A 375 -12.74 -1.58 -21.41
CA GLU A 375 -11.74 -1.78 -22.47
C GLU A 375 -10.83 -3.00 -22.26
N LEU A 376 -10.89 -3.67 -21.12
CA LEU A 376 -10.15 -4.92 -20.85
C LEU A 376 -10.87 -6.16 -21.38
N ASP A 377 -12.13 -6.03 -21.79
CA ASP A 377 -12.93 -7.18 -22.21
C ASP A 377 -12.36 -7.86 -23.47
N GLY A 378 -12.29 -9.19 -23.44
CA GLY A 378 -11.84 -10.02 -24.56
C GLY A 378 -10.35 -9.93 -24.95
N LEU A 379 -9.51 -9.32 -24.12
CA LEU A 379 -8.06 -9.25 -24.35
C LEU A 379 -7.34 -10.54 -23.91
N ASP A 380 -6.20 -10.83 -24.54
CA ASP A 380 -5.26 -11.85 -24.03
C ASP A 380 -4.41 -11.31 -22.86
N ASP A 381 -3.74 -12.18 -22.09
CA ASP A 381 -3.02 -11.81 -20.87
C ASP A 381 -2.01 -10.66 -21.04
N LEU A 382 -1.29 -10.64 -22.17
CA LEU A 382 -0.28 -9.61 -22.45
C LEU A 382 -0.95 -8.28 -22.77
N GLN A 383 -1.97 -8.30 -23.63
CA GLN A 383 -2.76 -7.12 -23.97
C GLN A 383 -3.50 -6.56 -22.75
N TYR A 384 -4.06 -7.46 -21.93
CA TYR A 384 -4.73 -7.13 -20.69
C TYR A 384 -3.81 -6.35 -19.76
N SER A 385 -2.60 -6.86 -19.51
CA SER A 385 -1.64 -6.25 -18.60
C SER A 385 -1.20 -4.86 -19.07
N LEU A 386 -0.81 -4.73 -20.34
CA LEU A 386 -0.41 -3.44 -20.91
C LEU A 386 -1.57 -2.44 -20.90
N ARG A 387 -2.77 -2.89 -21.26
CA ARG A 387 -3.94 -2.00 -21.33
C ARG A 387 -4.43 -1.58 -19.95
N ALA A 388 -4.39 -2.47 -18.96
CA ALA A 388 -4.76 -2.15 -17.58
C ALA A 388 -3.83 -1.08 -17.00
N GLN A 389 -2.52 -1.18 -17.24
CA GLN A 389 -1.56 -0.14 -16.86
C GLN A 389 -1.92 1.22 -17.50
N GLU A 390 -2.16 1.25 -18.82
CA GLU A 390 -2.53 2.48 -19.55
C GLU A 390 -3.80 3.15 -19.01
N LEU A 391 -4.71 2.38 -18.40
CA LEU A 391 -5.97 2.88 -17.84
C LEU A 391 -5.86 3.27 -16.36
N LEU A 392 -5.09 2.52 -15.57
CA LEU A 392 -4.96 2.74 -14.12
C LEU A 392 -3.98 3.87 -13.78
N GLU A 393 -2.87 4.02 -14.50
CA GLU A 393 -1.89 5.09 -14.21
C GLU A 393 -2.49 6.51 -14.32
N PRO A 394 -3.25 6.86 -15.37
CA PRO A 394 -3.91 8.17 -15.43
C PRO A 394 -4.93 8.37 -14.32
N LYS A 395 -5.56 7.28 -13.87
CA LYS A 395 -6.55 7.32 -12.79
C LYS A 395 -5.89 7.56 -11.43
N ARG A 396 -4.76 6.92 -11.16
CA ARG A 396 -3.89 7.20 -10.00
C ARG A 396 -3.52 8.68 -9.98
N ASP A 397 -2.98 9.17 -11.08
CA ASP A 397 -2.52 10.55 -11.20
C ASP A 397 -3.67 11.55 -11.06
N GLN A 398 -4.86 11.22 -11.57
CA GLN A 398 -6.07 12.03 -11.37
C GLN A 398 -6.51 12.09 -9.91
N LEU A 399 -6.53 10.96 -9.20
CA LEU A 399 -7.08 10.85 -7.84
C LEU A 399 -6.12 11.35 -6.76
N LEU A 400 -4.81 11.13 -6.96
CA LEU A 400 -3.78 11.54 -6.00
C LEU A 400 -3.17 12.89 -6.34
N GLY A 401 -3.05 13.23 -7.63
CA GLY A 401 -2.24 14.36 -8.06
C GLY A 401 -0.82 14.25 -7.48
N GLU A 402 -0.33 15.35 -6.91
CA GLU A 402 1.00 15.40 -6.28
C GLU A 402 1.09 14.59 -4.97
N ARG A 403 -0.04 14.22 -4.32
CA ARG A 403 -0.02 13.36 -3.13
C ARG A 403 0.50 11.96 -3.42
N LYS A 404 0.64 11.54 -4.68
CA LYS A 404 1.21 10.23 -5.07
C LYS A 404 2.64 9.99 -4.59
N SER A 405 3.33 11.07 -4.22
CA SER A 405 4.64 11.02 -3.58
C SER A 405 4.61 10.48 -2.15
N ALA A 406 3.43 10.34 -1.54
CA ALA A 406 3.24 9.71 -0.22
C ALA A 406 2.10 8.68 -0.20
N PHE A 407 1.02 8.92 -0.95
CA PHE A 407 -0.19 8.11 -0.89
C PHE A 407 -0.23 7.03 -1.97
N ARG A 408 -0.80 5.89 -1.60
CA ARG A 408 -1.41 4.89 -2.50
C ARG A 408 -2.91 5.15 -2.59
N VAL A 409 -3.55 4.70 -3.67
CA VAL A 409 -5.00 4.85 -3.87
C VAL A 409 -5.68 3.53 -4.21
N GLY A 410 -6.76 3.23 -3.51
CA GLY A 410 -7.68 2.15 -3.86
C GLY A 410 -9.01 2.73 -4.36
N VAL A 411 -9.61 2.10 -5.36
CA VAL A 411 -10.97 2.44 -5.83
C VAL A 411 -11.88 1.23 -5.67
N ILE A 412 -13.01 1.37 -4.98
CA ILE A 412 -14.01 0.30 -4.82
C ILE A 412 -15.20 0.60 -5.75
N GLY A 413 -15.57 -0.36 -6.60
CA GLY A 413 -16.68 -0.23 -7.55
C GLY A 413 -17.44 -1.53 -7.74
N ASP A 414 -18.19 -1.62 -8.83
CA ASP A 414 -18.99 -2.79 -9.20
C ASP A 414 -18.08 -3.86 -9.84
N ARG A 415 -18.02 -3.96 -11.18
CA ARG A 415 -17.20 -4.95 -11.90
C ARG A 415 -16.04 -4.31 -12.63
N ILE A 416 -15.04 -5.13 -12.98
CA ILE A 416 -13.95 -4.73 -13.87
C ILE A 416 -14.49 -4.61 -15.30
N THR A 417 -15.01 -5.71 -15.85
CA THR A 417 -15.72 -5.77 -17.15
C THR A 417 -17.09 -6.47 -17.00
N ALA A 418 -17.87 -6.57 -18.08
CA ALA A 418 -19.27 -7.00 -18.03
C ALA A 418 -19.46 -8.41 -17.43
N ASP A 419 -18.62 -9.36 -17.84
CA ASP A 419 -18.70 -10.78 -17.52
C ASP A 419 -17.56 -11.26 -16.60
N ASP A 420 -16.81 -10.33 -16.01
CA ASP A 420 -15.68 -10.62 -15.13
C ASP A 420 -16.14 -10.82 -13.68
N PRO A 421 -16.01 -12.03 -13.11
CA PRO A 421 -16.36 -12.32 -11.72
C PRO A 421 -15.20 -12.12 -10.73
N SER A 422 -14.08 -11.55 -11.19
CA SER A 422 -12.90 -11.24 -10.41
C SER A 422 -13.19 -10.25 -9.29
N THR A 423 -12.45 -10.36 -8.18
CA THR A 423 -12.61 -9.48 -7.02
C THR A 423 -11.83 -8.17 -7.10
N GLY A 424 -10.91 -8.02 -8.04
CA GLY A 424 -10.09 -6.81 -8.17
C GLY A 424 -8.98 -6.89 -9.20
N ILE A 425 -8.17 -5.83 -9.23
CA ILE A 425 -7.00 -5.67 -10.11
C ILE A 425 -6.07 -4.63 -9.50
N ALA A 426 -4.77 -4.91 -9.51
CA ALA A 426 -3.75 -3.99 -9.05
C ALA A 426 -2.55 -3.91 -9.99
N LEU A 427 -1.89 -2.75 -9.96
CA LEU A 427 -0.56 -2.60 -10.54
C LEU A 427 0.47 -3.01 -9.49
N VAL A 428 1.23 -4.08 -9.76
CA VAL A 428 2.24 -4.59 -8.84
C VAL A 428 3.33 -3.55 -8.64
N ASN A 429 3.74 -3.35 -7.39
CA ASN A 429 4.78 -2.40 -6.99
C ASN A 429 4.45 -0.93 -7.31
N ASP A 430 3.22 -0.60 -7.72
CA ASP A 430 2.78 0.76 -7.98
C ASP A 430 2.03 1.34 -6.78
N SER A 431 1.06 2.22 -7.00
CA SER A 431 0.32 2.93 -5.95
C SER A 431 -1.17 3.01 -6.26
N ILE A 432 -1.68 2.14 -7.15
CA ILE A 432 -3.10 2.01 -7.45
C ILE A 432 -3.59 0.57 -7.49
N PHE A 433 -4.78 0.38 -6.96
CA PHE A 433 -5.57 -0.83 -7.11
C PHE A 433 -7.08 -0.54 -7.22
N PHE A 434 -7.82 -1.52 -7.73
CA PHE A 434 -9.28 -1.50 -7.81
C PHE A 434 -9.87 -2.76 -7.16
N VAL A 435 -10.94 -2.58 -6.39
CA VAL A 435 -11.72 -3.65 -5.78
C VAL A 435 -13.08 -3.74 -6.46
N ALA A 436 -13.36 -4.88 -7.09
CA ALA A 436 -14.62 -5.21 -7.70
C ALA A 436 -15.60 -5.77 -6.66
N ASN A 437 -16.32 -4.88 -5.98
CA ASN A 437 -17.32 -5.25 -4.99
C ASN A 437 -18.69 -5.48 -5.66
N HIS A 438 -18.75 -6.37 -6.64
CA HIS A 438 -19.98 -6.69 -7.39
C HIS A 438 -20.95 -7.58 -6.58
N ALA A 439 -22.07 -7.98 -7.18
CA ALA A 439 -23.13 -8.78 -6.54
C ALA A 439 -22.68 -10.04 -5.77
N GLY A 440 -21.58 -10.70 -6.18
CA GLY A 440 -21.05 -11.89 -5.49
C GLY A 440 -20.28 -11.59 -4.21
N MET A 441 -19.80 -10.34 -4.05
CA MET A 441 -19.17 -9.85 -2.83
C MET A 441 -20.27 -9.43 -1.85
N THR A 442 -20.57 -10.26 -0.86
CA THR A 442 -21.79 -10.14 -0.05
C THR A 442 -21.55 -9.80 1.42
N THR A 443 -20.29 -9.56 1.81
CA THR A 443 -19.92 -9.23 3.19
C THR A 443 -18.81 -8.19 3.26
N GLN A 444 -18.77 -7.43 4.36
CA GLN A 444 -17.68 -6.50 4.65
C GLN A 444 -16.35 -7.22 4.93
N GLU A 445 -16.36 -8.48 5.39
CA GLU A 445 -15.14 -9.28 5.58
C GLU A 445 -14.50 -9.63 4.24
N GLN A 446 -15.29 -10.04 3.23
CA GLN A 446 -14.79 -10.23 1.87
C GLN A 446 -14.20 -8.93 1.33
N LEU A 447 -14.92 -7.80 1.47
CA LEU A 447 -14.41 -6.49 1.04
C LEU A 447 -13.09 -6.11 1.72
N ARG A 448 -12.98 -6.28 3.04
CA ARG A 448 -11.74 -6.03 3.80
C ARG A 448 -10.58 -6.85 3.24
N ASN A 449 -10.81 -8.15 3.05
CA ASN A 449 -9.76 -9.05 2.64
C ASN A 449 -9.31 -8.76 1.22
N THR A 450 -10.23 -8.42 0.31
CA THR A 450 -9.87 -7.99 -1.03
C THR A 450 -9.13 -6.64 -1.00
N ILE A 451 -9.54 -5.67 -0.17
CA ILE A 451 -8.74 -4.44 0.02
C ILE A 451 -7.31 -4.78 0.44
N LEU A 452 -7.13 -5.68 1.41
CA LEU A 452 -5.79 -6.09 1.86
C LEU A 452 -5.01 -6.83 0.76
N HIS A 453 -5.67 -7.73 0.02
CA HIS A 453 -5.07 -8.47 -1.09
C HIS A 453 -4.54 -7.52 -2.17
N GLU A 454 -5.42 -6.67 -2.68
CA GLU A 454 -5.09 -5.70 -3.74
C GLU A 454 -4.04 -4.68 -3.28
N PHE A 455 -4.11 -4.28 -2.01
CA PHE A 455 -3.08 -3.42 -1.42
C PHE A 455 -1.73 -4.14 -1.36
N GLY A 456 -1.70 -5.46 -1.11
CA GLY A 456 -0.50 -6.28 -1.11
C GLY A 456 0.24 -6.29 -2.44
N HIS A 457 -0.47 -6.27 -3.56
CA HIS A 457 0.15 -6.11 -4.88
C HIS A 457 0.92 -4.79 -5.02
N THR A 458 0.38 -3.68 -4.49
CA THR A 458 1.10 -2.39 -4.46
C THR A 458 2.35 -2.41 -3.55
N LEU A 459 2.47 -3.43 -2.70
CA LEU A 459 3.62 -3.71 -1.84
C LEU A 459 4.51 -4.84 -2.40
N ASN A 460 4.39 -5.12 -3.70
CA ASN A 460 5.21 -6.07 -4.45
C ASN A 460 5.00 -7.55 -4.05
N LEU A 461 3.79 -7.89 -3.57
CA LEU A 461 3.37 -9.27 -3.36
C LEU A 461 2.67 -9.83 -4.60
N MET A 462 2.93 -11.10 -4.90
CA MET A 462 2.21 -11.91 -5.89
C MET A 462 1.37 -12.97 -5.16
N HIS A 463 0.50 -13.67 -5.88
CA HIS A 463 -0.27 -14.78 -5.31
C HIS A 463 0.56 -15.97 -4.83
N TYR A 464 1.81 -16.03 -5.23
CA TYR A 464 2.79 -17.06 -4.86
C TYR A 464 3.92 -16.50 -3.99
N GLY A 465 3.70 -15.38 -3.30
CA GLY A 465 4.66 -14.77 -2.40
C GLY A 465 5.27 -13.46 -2.88
N PRO A 466 6.23 -12.89 -2.13
CA PRO A 466 6.90 -11.65 -2.50
C PRO A 466 7.68 -11.83 -3.80
N HIS A 467 7.69 -10.80 -4.65
CA HIS A 467 8.47 -10.76 -5.89
C HIS A 467 9.94 -10.44 -5.60
N VAL A 468 10.66 -11.42 -5.05
CA VAL A 468 12.07 -11.32 -4.64
C VAL A 468 12.87 -12.53 -5.14
N ALA A 469 14.18 -12.38 -5.30
CA ALA A 469 15.06 -13.42 -5.84
C ALA A 469 15.07 -14.73 -5.03
N GLY A 470 14.73 -14.67 -3.73
CA GLY A 470 14.66 -15.85 -2.85
C GLY A 470 13.39 -16.70 -3.02
N ASN A 471 12.35 -16.19 -3.68
CA ASN A 471 11.12 -16.94 -3.88
C ASN A 471 11.27 -17.97 -5.02
N THR A 472 10.97 -19.24 -4.73
CA THR A 472 11.13 -20.35 -5.68
C THR A 472 9.83 -21.09 -5.97
N ALA A 473 8.72 -20.63 -5.41
CA ALA A 473 7.40 -21.21 -5.59
C ALA A 473 6.98 -21.29 -7.07
N PRO A 474 6.12 -22.27 -7.43
CA PRO A 474 5.46 -22.21 -8.72
C PRO A 474 4.61 -20.94 -8.82
N ARG A 475 4.47 -20.42 -10.04
CA ARG A 475 3.61 -19.25 -10.33
C ARG A 475 2.16 -19.72 -10.42
N GLU A 476 1.60 -20.07 -9.28
CA GLU A 476 0.25 -20.59 -9.09
C GLU A 476 -0.45 -19.70 -8.06
N ASP A 477 -1.73 -19.41 -8.26
CA ASP A 477 -2.43 -18.39 -7.47
C ASP A 477 -3.08 -18.96 -6.18
N ASP A 478 -3.33 -20.26 -6.16
CA ASP A 478 -4.12 -20.98 -5.15
C ASP A 478 -3.25 -21.87 -4.24
N LEU A 479 -2.01 -21.47 -3.97
CA LEU A 479 -1.08 -22.22 -3.13
C LEU A 479 -1.57 -22.36 -1.67
N ASP A 480 -2.21 -23.50 -1.36
CA ASP A 480 -2.76 -23.84 -0.04
C ASP A 480 -1.76 -23.75 1.14
N TRP A 481 -0.47 -23.87 0.86
CA TRP A 481 0.62 -23.83 1.83
C TRP A 481 1.23 -22.45 2.01
N TYR A 482 0.81 -21.47 1.21
CA TYR A 482 1.16 -20.05 1.35
C TYR A 482 0.13 -19.38 2.25
N ASN A 483 0.42 -19.28 3.54
CA ASN A 483 -0.49 -18.74 4.55
C ASN A 483 -0.57 -17.21 4.50
N SER A 484 -1.14 -16.69 3.43
CA SER A 484 -1.31 -15.25 3.17
C SER A 484 -2.64 -14.99 2.47
N VAL A 485 -3.25 -13.83 2.74
CA VAL A 485 -4.41 -13.31 2.00
C VAL A 485 -4.14 -13.23 0.49
N MET A 486 -2.86 -13.16 0.08
CA MET A 486 -2.43 -13.14 -1.31
C MET A 486 -2.70 -14.45 -2.06
N SER A 487 -2.83 -15.59 -1.37
CA SER A 487 -3.24 -16.82 -2.04
C SER A 487 -4.76 -16.90 -2.11
N TYR A 488 -5.32 -17.27 -3.28
CA TYR A 488 -6.75 -17.52 -3.43
C TYR A 488 -7.29 -18.66 -2.56
N ALA A 489 -6.41 -19.55 -2.09
CA ALA A 489 -6.80 -20.57 -1.11
C ALA A 489 -7.21 -19.94 0.24
N HIS A 490 -6.75 -18.71 0.52
CA HIS A 490 -6.86 -18.06 1.83
C HIS A 490 -7.42 -16.64 1.80
N GLN A 491 -7.65 -16.04 0.62
CA GLN A 491 -8.11 -14.66 0.47
C GLN A 491 -9.34 -14.37 1.34
N PHE A 492 -10.35 -15.26 1.40
CA PHE A 492 -11.55 -15.05 2.23
C PHE A 492 -11.51 -15.69 3.63
N THR A 493 -10.39 -16.29 4.05
CA THR A 493 -10.27 -16.94 5.37
C THR A 493 -9.19 -16.32 6.25
N LEU A 494 -8.08 -15.87 5.67
CA LEU A 494 -6.92 -15.37 6.37
C LEU A 494 -6.69 -13.90 6.06
N PRO A 495 -7.22 -12.97 6.87
CA PRO A 495 -7.06 -11.53 6.66
C PRO A 495 -5.65 -11.04 7.07
N ASN A 496 -4.57 -11.66 6.61
CA ASN A 496 -3.21 -11.29 6.99
C ASN A 496 -2.21 -11.68 5.91
N TYR A 497 -1.10 -10.96 5.82
CA TYR A 497 0.06 -11.42 5.05
C TYR A 497 0.84 -12.49 5.82
N ALA A 498 1.63 -13.29 5.10
CA ALA A 498 2.43 -14.35 5.70
C ALA A 498 3.48 -13.78 6.66
N GLU A 499 3.40 -14.20 7.93
CA GLU A 499 4.35 -13.79 8.97
C GLU A 499 5.65 -14.61 8.97
N ARG A 500 5.63 -15.76 8.31
CA ARG A 500 6.73 -16.72 8.29
C ARG A 500 6.88 -17.29 6.88
N GLU A 501 8.11 -17.68 6.57
CA GLU A 501 8.38 -18.43 5.37
C GLU A 501 7.58 -19.75 5.32
N SER A 502 7.22 -20.15 4.12
CA SER A 502 6.54 -21.42 3.84
C SER A 502 7.44 -22.29 2.98
N ASN A 503 7.43 -23.61 3.21
CA ASN A 503 8.26 -24.56 2.47
C ASN A 503 7.44 -25.83 2.14
N LYS A 504 7.42 -26.26 0.87
CA LYS A 504 6.75 -27.48 0.40
C LYS A 504 7.51 -28.07 -0.78
N ASP A 505 7.80 -29.36 -0.74
CA ASP A 505 8.42 -30.10 -1.86
C ASP A 505 9.71 -29.45 -2.45
N GLY A 506 10.54 -28.86 -1.58
CA GLY A 506 11.76 -28.16 -1.98
C GLY A 506 11.54 -26.77 -2.59
N LYS A 507 10.29 -26.28 -2.59
CA LYS A 507 9.90 -24.92 -2.92
C LYS A 507 9.82 -24.08 -1.65
N HIS A 508 10.12 -22.80 -1.80
CA HIS A 508 10.24 -21.84 -0.70
C HIS A 508 9.52 -20.54 -1.06
N ILE A 509 8.72 -20.04 -0.13
CA ILE A 509 8.07 -18.72 -0.16
C ILE A 509 8.58 -17.94 1.05
N PRO A 510 9.28 -16.81 0.86
CA PRO A 510 9.68 -15.92 1.95
C PRO A 510 8.45 -15.35 2.68
N ALA A 511 8.62 -14.93 3.95
CA ALA A 511 7.56 -14.24 4.69
C ALA A 511 7.23 -12.89 4.03
N ASP A 512 5.96 -12.59 3.82
CA ASP A 512 5.51 -11.36 3.17
C ASP A 512 5.90 -10.12 3.97
N TRP A 513 5.61 -10.11 5.27
CA TRP A 513 5.85 -8.95 6.14
C TRP A 513 7.32 -8.49 6.15
N ALA A 514 8.26 -9.43 5.96
CA ALA A 514 9.68 -9.13 5.92
C ALA A 514 10.17 -8.69 4.52
N ASN A 515 9.32 -8.76 3.50
CA ASN A 515 9.66 -8.51 2.10
C ASN A 515 8.68 -7.54 1.40
N LEU A 516 7.88 -6.78 2.16
CA LEU A 516 7.02 -5.74 1.61
C LEU A 516 7.88 -4.62 1.01
N ASN A 517 7.50 -4.13 -0.16
CA ASN A 517 8.07 -2.91 -0.72
C ASN A 517 7.24 -1.68 -0.34
N PHE A 518 7.61 -1.03 0.76
CA PHE A 518 6.90 0.14 1.29
C PHE A 518 7.04 1.37 0.40
N ALA A 519 8.20 1.62 -0.21
CA ALA A 519 8.38 2.75 -1.12
C ALA A 519 7.64 2.56 -2.46
N GLY A 520 7.65 1.33 -2.99
CA GLY A 520 7.05 1.03 -4.28
C GLY A 520 7.64 1.90 -5.41
N ALA A 521 6.83 2.14 -6.45
CA ALA A 521 7.27 2.90 -7.63
C ALA A 521 7.10 4.42 -7.49
N ASN A 522 6.29 4.94 -6.55
CA ASN A 522 5.90 6.35 -6.52
C ASN A 522 6.22 7.10 -5.23
N VAL A 523 6.23 6.43 -4.07
CA VAL A 523 6.50 7.10 -2.78
C VAL A 523 7.92 7.68 -2.79
N GLY A 524 8.05 8.89 -2.28
CA GLY A 524 9.29 9.67 -2.26
C GLY A 524 9.73 10.30 -3.58
N LYS A 525 9.00 10.07 -4.69
CA LYS A 525 9.30 10.66 -6.02
C LYS A 525 8.54 11.96 -6.27
N GLY A 526 9.19 12.93 -6.94
CA GLY A 526 8.54 14.17 -7.40
C GLY A 526 8.39 15.29 -6.36
N SER A 527 8.65 15.04 -5.07
CA SER A 527 8.63 16.05 -4.00
C SER A 527 9.78 17.06 -4.12
N VAL A 528 9.51 18.36 -3.93
CA VAL A 528 10.53 19.41 -3.85
C VAL A 528 11.01 19.55 -2.41
N SER A 529 12.31 19.43 -2.18
CA SER A 529 12.86 19.69 -0.83
C SER A 529 12.70 21.17 -0.49
N VAL A 530 12.31 21.48 0.75
CA VAL A 530 12.21 22.87 1.24
C VAL A 530 13.63 23.46 1.28
N GLY A 531 14.09 24.02 0.15
CA GLY A 531 15.43 24.60 0.02
C GLY A 531 16.14 24.40 -1.33
N VAL A 532 15.52 24.89 -2.41
CA VAL A 532 16.06 25.26 -3.76
C VAL A 532 16.85 24.27 -4.62
N GLY A 533 16.34 24.05 -5.84
CA GLY A 533 17.11 23.69 -7.05
C GLY A 533 16.42 22.60 -7.90
N GLU A 534 15.95 22.96 -9.09
CA GLU A 534 15.23 22.07 -10.04
C GLU A 534 16.01 20.77 -10.33
N GLU A 535 15.37 19.61 -10.08
CA GLU A 535 15.90 18.29 -10.42
C GLU A 535 15.81 18.02 -11.93
N GLN A 536 16.93 17.59 -12.50
CA GLN A 536 17.01 17.15 -13.89
C GLN A 536 16.08 15.95 -14.13
N LYS A 537 15.19 16.11 -15.11
CA LYS A 537 14.38 15.06 -15.71
C LYS A 537 15.28 13.89 -16.14
N ARG A 538 14.96 12.68 -15.68
CA ARG A 538 15.49 11.46 -16.30
C ARG A 538 14.97 11.37 -17.73
N ASP A 539 15.87 11.10 -18.66
CA ASP A 539 15.51 10.66 -20.01
C ASP A 539 14.88 9.26 -19.90
N ASP A 540 13.56 9.23 -19.98
CA ASP A 540 12.75 8.01 -20.10
C ASP A 540 12.68 7.66 -21.60
N ASN A 541 13.64 6.85 -22.07
CA ASN A 541 13.65 6.41 -23.47
C ASN A 541 14.25 5.02 -23.68
N THR A 542 14.03 4.12 -22.72
CA THR A 542 14.17 2.68 -22.94
C THR A 542 12.80 2.04 -22.79
N ALA A 543 12.19 1.67 -23.92
CA ALA A 543 10.99 0.86 -23.94
C ALA A 543 11.25 -0.44 -23.14
N PRO A 544 10.36 -0.85 -22.22
CA PRO A 544 10.58 -2.06 -21.46
C PRO A 544 10.38 -3.29 -22.37
N ASP A 545 11.42 -4.13 -22.47
CA ASP A 545 11.38 -5.42 -23.16
C ASP A 545 10.53 -6.49 -22.42
N LYS A 546 9.78 -6.10 -21.39
CA LYS A 546 8.86 -6.95 -20.62
C LYS A 546 7.62 -6.16 -20.24
N ALA A 547 6.45 -6.79 -20.38
CA ALA A 547 5.22 -6.23 -19.83
C ALA A 547 5.33 -6.11 -18.31
N PRO A 548 4.73 -5.07 -17.71
CA PRO A 548 4.60 -4.99 -16.27
C PRO A 548 3.69 -6.10 -15.77
N ASP A 549 3.95 -6.56 -14.55
CA ASP A 549 3.09 -7.53 -13.89
C ASP A 549 1.80 -6.81 -13.45
N VAL A 550 0.71 -7.09 -14.16
CA VAL A 550 -0.66 -6.76 -13.75
C VAL A 550 -1.35 -8.06 -13.40
N ILE A 551 -2.11 -8.05 -12.32
CA ILE A 551 -2.76 -9.24 -11.79
C ILE A 551 -4.28 -9.01 -11.82
N GLY A 552 -4.99 -9.91 -12.51
CA GLY A 552 -6.44 -10.02 -12.47
C GLY A 552 -6.86 -11.19 -11.59
N GLU A 553 -7.95 -11.01 -10.84
CA GLU A 553 -8.34 -11.94 -9.80
C GLU A 553 -9.04 -13.23 -10.31
N ILE A 554 -9.32 -14.20 -9.44
CA ILE A 554 -10.19 -15.36 -9.72
C ILE A 554 -11.66 -15.05 -9.41
N ASP A 555 -12.57 -15.87 -9.96
CA ASP A 555 -14.00 -15.86 -9.66
C ASP A 555 -14.31 -15.97 -8.15
N VAL A 556 -15.12 -15.03 -7.66
CA VAL A 556 -15.61 -14.97 -6.29
C VAL A 556 -16.25 -16.27 -5.79
N ASP A 557 -16.92 -17.04 -6.65
CA ASP A 557 -17.56 -18.30 -6.24
C ASP A 557 -16.50 -19.32 -5.81
N THR A 558 -15.35 -19.36 -6.50
CA THR A 558 -14.20 -20.21 -6.14
C THR A 558 -13.61 -19.81 -4.79
N LEU A 559 -13.49 -18.51 -4.53
CA LEU A 559 -12.99 -18.00 -3.25
C LEU A 559 -13.94 -18.33 -2.09
N VAL A 560 -15.25 -18.27 -2.32
CA VAL A 560 -16.26 -18.69 -1.33
C VAL A 560 -16.16 -20.19 -1.05
N GLU A 561 -15.95 -21.02 -2.07
CA GLU A 561 -15.75 -22.46 -1.90
C GLU A 561 -14.47 -22.79 -1.12
N ASN A 562 -13.35 -22.16 -1.45
CA ASN A 562 -12.09 -22.30 -0.73
C ASN A 562 -12.25 -21.94 0.75
N ALA A 563 -13.01 -20.87 1.01
CA ALA A 563 -13.24 -20.37 2.37
C ALA A 563 -14.34 -21.08 3.14
N ALA A 564 -15.08 -21.99 2.50
CA ALA A 564 -16.33 -22.52 3.02
C ALA A 564 -16.17 -23.13 4.42
N LYS A 565 -15.08 -23.84 4.66
CA LYS A 565 -14.84 -24.53 5.93
C LYS A 565 -14.68 -23.56 7.11
N ASP A 566 -13.98 -22.45 6.89
CA ASP A 566 -13.71 -21.45 7.93
C ASP A 566 -14.88 -20.47 8.09
N ASN A 567 -15.76 -20.41 7.09
CA ASN A 567 -16.96 -19.60 7.08
C ASN A 567 -18.24 -20.38 7.46
N ASP A 568 -18.09 -21.53 8.12
CA ASP A 568 -19.22 -22.27 8.69
C ASP A 568 -20.12 -21.34 9.52
N ARG A 569 -21.41 -21.34 9.17
CA ARG A 569 -22.48 -20.48 9.73
C ARG A 569 -22.43 -19.00 9.38
N LYS A 570 -21.59 -18.55 8.45
CA LYS A 570 -21.65 -17.19 7.91
C LYS A 570 -22.57 -17.13 6.69
N ALA A 571 -23.26 -16.00 6.54
CA ALA A 571 -24.18 -15.76 5.43
C ALA A 571 -23.77 -14.54 4.63
N GLY A 572 -24.03 -14.59 3.32
CA GLY A 572 -24.05 -13.42 2.45
C GLY A 572 -25.47 -12.95 2.22
N PHE A 573 -25.65 -11.64 1.99
CA PHE A 573 -26.94 -11.06 1.63
C PHE A 573 -26.76 -9.94 0.60
N GLU A 574 -27.69 -9.83 -0.34
CA GLU A 574 -27.66 -8.82 -1.40
C GLU A 574 -29.10 -8.42 -1.80
N VAL A 575 -29.37 -7.12 -1.97
CA VAL A 575 -30.60 -6.66 -2.64
C VAL A 575 -30.41 -6.74 -4.16
N GLU A 576 -31.24 -7.52 -4.84
CA GLU A 576 -31.09 -7.76 -6.28
C GLU A 576 -31.44 -6.50 -7.10
N LYS A 577 -30.64 -6.17 -8.11
CA LYS A 577 -31.09 -5.27 -9.19
C LYS A 577 -32.29 -5.90 -9.92
N THR A 578 -33.36 -5.13 -10.17
CA THR A 578 -34.56 -5.64 -10.88
C THR A 578 -34.83 -4.86 -12.16
N LEU A 579 -34.75 -5.53 -13.32
CA LEU A 579 -34.98 -4.87 -14.62
C LEU A 579 -36.38 -4.24 -14.74
N ASN A 580 -37.36 -4.81 -14.03
CA ASN A 580 -38.76 -4.38 -14.06
C ASN A 580 -39.13 -3.34 -12.99
N GLY A 581 -38.18 -2.88 -12.16
CA GLY A 581 -38.44 -1.89 -11.11
C GLY A 581 -39.26 -2.43 -9.93
N ASP A 582 -39.15 -3.72 -9.63
CA ASP A 582 -39.93 -4.38 -8.57
C ASP A 582 -39.65 -3.79 -7.19
N ASN A 583 -38.41 -3.35 -6.96
CA ASN A 583 -37.90 -2.83 -5.69
C ASN A 583 -38.43 -1.43 -5.34
N GLY A 584 -39.14 -0.76 -6.26
CA GLY A 584 -39.81 0.50 -5.97
C GLY A 584 -41.02 0.30 -5.04
N VAL A 585 -41.06 1.08 -3.95
CA VAL A 585 -42.15 1.04 -2.96
C VAL A 585 -43.25 2.02 -3.38
N VAL A 586 -44.52 1.62 -3.31
CA VAL A 586 -45.66 2.53 -3.47
C VAL A 586 -46.52 2.47 -2.23
N THR A 587 -46.59 3.58 -1.51
CA THR A 587 -47.24 3.69 -0.18
C THR A 587 -48.70 3.23 -0.17
N ARG A 588 -49.45 3.40 -1.28
CA ARG A 588 -50.86 3.00 -1.39
C ARG A 588 -51.08 1.56 -1.83
N LEU A 589 -50.08 0.93 -2.44
CA LEU A 589 -50.14 -0.51 -2.74
C LEU A 589 -50.10 -1.28 -1.43
N GLY A 590 -50.96 -2.28 -1.34
CA GLY A 590 -51.04 -3.22 -0.21
C GLY A 590 -49.82 -4.12 -0.12
N ASP A 591 -50.13 -5.39 -0.02
CA ASP A 591 -49.25 -6.53 0.05
C ASP A 591 -48.33 -6.73 -1.20
N ASP A 592 -48.27 -5.76 -2.13
CA ASP A 592 -47.54 -5.87 -3.41
C ASP A 592 -46.19 -5.13 -3.41
N ASN A 593 -45.83 -4.47 -2.31
CA ASN A 593 -44.50 -3.93 -2.13
C ASN A 593 -43.56 -5.08 -1.73
N ILE A 594 -42.87 -5.64 -2.73
CA ILE A 594 -41.93 -6.74 -2.53
C ILE A 594 -40.54 -6.26 -2.97
N LEU A 595 -39.63 -6.16 -2.01
CA LEU A 595 -38.21 -5.96 -2.29
C LEU A 595 -37.56 -7.32 -2.55
N ARG A 596 -36.81 -7.44 -3.65
CA ARG A 596 -36.14 -8.68 -4.06
C ARG A 596 -34.71 -8.70 -3.54
N ALA A 597 -34.33 -9.79 -2.90
CA ALA A 597 -33.00 -10.00 -2.38
C ALA A 597 -32.56 -11.46 -2.52
N LYS A 598 -31.28 -11.73 -2.26
CA LYS A 598 -30.71 -13.07 -2.15
C LYS A 598 -30.04 -13.24 -0.79
N ILE A 599 -30.10 -14.46 -0.28
CA ILE A 599 -29.28 -14.94 0.83
C ILE A 599 -28.45 -16.13 0.37
N SER A 600 -27.18 -16.17 0.75
CA SER A 600 -26.25 -17.26 0.45
C SER A 600 -25.64 -17.83 1.73
N ASN A 601 -25.35 -19.14 1.71
CA ASN A 601 -24.53 -19.79 2.72
C ASN A 601 -23.07 -19.74 2.28
N LEU A 602 -22.22 -19.18 3.14
CA LEU A 602 -20.79 -19.11 2.90
C LEU A 602 -20.03 -20.28 3.54
N GLY A 603 -20.73 -21.18 4.24
CA GLY A 603 -20.17 -22.29 4.99
C GLY A 603 -20.09 -23.63 4.24
N SER A 604 -19.29 -24.57 4.74
CA SER A 604 -19.09 -25.91 4.19
C SER A 604 -20.17 -26.93 4.58
N VAL A 605 -21.06 -26.54 5.50
CA VAL A 605 -22.18 -27.36 5.98
C VAL A 605 -23.53 -26.70 5.69
N PRO A 606 -24.61 -27.48 5.54
CA PRO A 606 -25.96 -26.91 5.45
C PRO A 606 -26.27 -26.10 6.71
N GLU A 607 -26.90 -24.94 6.55
CA GLU A 607 -27.24 -24.05 7.67
C GLU A 607 -28.63 -23.43 7.48
N THR A 608 -29.25 -23.07 8.60
CA THR A 608 -30.51 -22.35 8.66
C THR A 608 -30.27 -20.92 9.10
N TYR A 609 -30.68 -19.96 8.27
CA TYR A 609 -30.57 -18.55 8.55
C TYR A 609 -31.94 -17.91 8.74
N LYS A 610 -32.07 -17.06 9.75
CA LYS A 610 -33.23 -16.19 9.91
C LYS A 610 -32.88 -14.79 9.39
N VAL A 611 -33.63 -14.34 8.39
CA VAL A 611 -33.55 -12.98 7.85
C VAL A 611 -34.60 -12.13 8.55
N SER A 612 -34.18 -11.02 9.12
CA SER A 612 -35.05 -10.02 9.75
C SER A 612 -34.80 -8.66 9.11
N VAL A 613 -35.85 -8.04 8.58
CA VAL A 613 -35.74 -6.77 7.86
C VAL A 613 -36.66 -5.73 8.49
N ASN A 614 -36.06 -4.69 9.05
CA ASN A 614 -36.78 -3.56 9.64
C ASN A 614 -36.85 -2.41 8.62
N TYR A 615 -38.07 -1.95 8.35
CA TYR A 615 -38.35 -0.83 7.44
C TYR A 615 -39.12 0.28 8.16
N GLY A 616 -38.79 0.52 9.43
CA GLY A 616 -39.31 1.60 10.27
C GLY A 616 -40.72 1.36 10.84
N THR A 617 -41.68 0.96 10.02
CA THR A 617 -43.09 0.77 10.44
C THR A 617 -43.50 -0.68 10.60
N GLY A 618 -42.62 -1.61 10.27
CA GLY A 618 -42.86 -3.04 10.33
C GLY A 618 -41.57 -3.81 10.20
N VAL A 619 -41.68 -5.13 10.38
CA VAL A 619 -40.55 -6.04 10.30
C VAL A 619 -40.98 -7.26 9.49
N PHE A 620 -40.22 -7.56 8.44
CA PHE A 620 -40.31 -8.83 7.72
C PHE A 620 -39.38 -9.83 8.41
N GLN A 621 -39.85 -11.06 8.65
CA GLN A 621 -39.02 -12.14 9.16
C GLN A 621 -39.35 -13.44 8.44
N ASP A 622 -38.31 -14.15 8.00
CA ASP A 622 -38.43 -15.47 7.40
C ASP A 622 -37.16 -16.30 7.63
N THR A 623 -37.25 -17.61 7.42
CA THR A 623 -36.16 -18.56 7.68
C THR A 623 -35.83 -19.38 6.44
N TYR A 624 -34.55 -19.48 6.13
CA TYR A 624 -34.03 -20.11 4.92
C TYR A 624 -33.06 -21.22 5.29
N GLN A 625 -33.34 -22.43 4.79
CA GLN A 625 -32.39 -23.55 4.84
C GLN A 625 -31.59 -23.58 3.54
N LEU A 626 -30.28 -23.53 3.67
CA LEU A 626 -29.35 -23.43 2.54
C LEU A 626 -28.39 -24.62 2.53
N ALA A 627 -28.05 -25.09 1.33
CA ALA A 627 -27.00 -26.09 1.13
C ALA A 627 -25.62 -25.49 1.41
N PRO A 628 -24.56 -26.30 1.55
CA PRO A 628 -23.17 -25.82 1.61
C PRO A 628 -22.79 -24.93 0.43
N ALA A 629 -21.84 -24.03 0.62
CA ALA A 629 -21.17 -23.30 -0.46
C ALA A 629 -20.73 -24.24 -1.60
N GLY A 630 -20.82 -23.76 -2.84
CA GLY A 630 -20.55 -24.55 -4.06
C GLY A 630 -21.60 -25.59 -4.44
N GLN A 631 -22.64 -25.81 -3.61
CA GLN A 631 -23.70 -26.78 -3.91
C GLN A 631 -24.99 -26.11 -4.36
N ALA A 632 -25.73 -26.80 -5.24
CA ALA A 632 -27.05 -26.36 -5.68
C ALA A 632 -27.98 -26.12 -4.48
N GLY A 633 -28.47 -24.89 -4.35
CA GLY A 633 -29.33 -24.47 -3.24
C GLY A 633 -28.61 -23.81 -2.07
N ASN A 634 -27.31 -23.50 -2.21
CA ASN A 634 -26.57 -22.63 -1.29
C ASN A 634 -27.10 -21.19 -1.26
N THR A 635 -27.80 -20.76 -2.32
CA THR A 635 -28.41 -19.44 -2.44
C THR A 635 -29.93 -19.55 -2.61
N ARG A 636 -30.69 -18.62 -1.99
CA ARG A 636 -32.15 -18.51 -2.12
C ARG A 636 -32.58 -17.07 -2.33
N LYS A 637 -33.67 -16.90 -3.08
CA LYS A 637 -34.37 -15.61 -3.19
C LYS A 637 -35.16 -15.31 -1.92
N VAL A 638 -35.08 -14.07 -1.48
CA VAL A 638 -35.81 -13.49 -0.35
C VAL A 638 -36.79 -12.46 -0.92
N ASN A 639 -38.08 -12.65 -0.66
CA ASN A 639 -39.13 -11.74 -1.07
C ASN A 639 -39.60 -10.95 0.14
N ILE A 640 -38.99 -9.80 0.38
CA ILE A 640 -39.25 -8.97 1.55
C ILE A 640 -40.55 -8.20 1.30
N GLN A 641 -41.62 -8.65 1.93
CA GLN A 641 -42.91 -7.97 1.86
C GLN A 641 -42.92 -6.77 2.80
N LEU A 642 -43.18 -5.59 2.25
CA LEU A 642 -43.24 -4.33 2.98
C LEU A 642 -44.71 -3.93 3.20
N ASP A 643 -45.07 -3.67 4.46
CA ASP A 643 -46.43 -3.25 4.80
C ASP A 643 -46.75 -1.83 4.32
N ARG A 644 -48.04 -1.58 4.06
CA ARG A 644 -48.62 -0.28 3.64
C ARG A 644 -48.22 0.95 4.45
N ALA A 645 -47.83 0.77 5.72
CA ALA A 645 -47.54 1.87 6.63
C ALA A 645 -46.11 2.44 6.47
N ALA A 646 -45.25 1.81 5.67
CA ALA A 646 -43.84 2.18 5.55
C ALA A 646 -43.66 3.52 4.82
N PHE A 647 -43.46 4.58 5.60
CA PHE A 647 -43.06 5.94 5.19
C PHE A 647 -44.14 6.76 4.46
N ILE A 648 -45.05 7.36 5.24
CA ILE A 648 -46.17 8.17 4.72
C ILE A 648 -45.72 9.55 4.16
N ASP A 649 -44.49 10.02 4.39
CA ASP A 649 -44.09 11.38 3.94
C ASP A 649 -42.67 11.51 3.38
N THR A 650 -41.89 10.42 3.26
CA THR A 650 -40.50 10.49 2.76
C THR A 650 -40.33 9.72 1.44
N PRO A 651 -39.60 10.28 0.45
CA PRO A 651 -39.37 9.63 -0.86
C PRO A 651 -38.36 8.48 -0.83
N VAL A 652 -37.76 8.19 0.33
CA VAL A 652 -36.75 7.16 0.55
C VAL A 652 -37.14 6.31 1.75
N VAL A 653 -36.99 4.99 1.63
CA VAL A 653 -37.26 3.97 2.64
C VAL A 653 -35.92 3.33 3.02
N PRO A 654 -35.41 3.55 4.25
CA PRO A 654 -34.33 2.75 4.80
C PRO A 654 -34.83 1.34 5.15
N VAL A 655 -34.03 0.33 4.79
CA VAL A 655 -34.31 -1.09 4.97
C VAL A 655 -33.11 -1.72 5.66
N SER A 656 -33.20 -1.91 6.97
CA SER A 656 -32.14 -2.51 7.78
C SER A 656 -32.32 -4.02 7.86
N VAL A 657 -31.37 -4.76 7.33
CA VAL A 657 -31.35 -6.21 7.24
C VAL A 657 -30.41 -6.75 8.31
N VAL A 658 -30.88 -7.77 9.03
CA VAL A 658 -30.08 -8.56 9.98
C VAL A 658 -30.28 -10.04 9.63
N VAL A 659 -29.19 -10.78 9.46
CA VAL A 659 -29.23 -12.24 9.31
C VAL A 659 -28.63 -12.88 10.55
N THR A 660 -29.35 -13.86 11.10
CA THR A 660 -28.89 -14.66 12.23
C THR A 660 -28.78 -16.13 11.85
N ASN A 661 -27.74 -16.81 12.34
CA ASN A 661 -27.56 -18.24 12.10
C ASN A 661 -28.38 -19.10 13.09
N SER A 662 -28.30 -20.42 12.99
CA SER A 662 -29.04 -21.35 13.87
C SER A 662 -28.69 -21.26 15.36
N ARG A 663 -27.58 -20.60 15.72
CA ARG A 663 -27.19 -20.33 17.10
C ARG A 663 -27.77 -19.01 17.64
N GLY A 664 -28.43 -18.23 16.78
CA GLY A 664 -28.90 -16.89 17.10
C GLY A 664 -27.80 -15.83 17.10
N GLU A 665 -26.63 -16.14 16.53
CA GLU A 665 -25.55 -15.16 16.33
C GLU A 665 -25.88 -14.31 15.10
N GLU A 666 -25.67 -13.00 15.20
CA GLU A 666 -25.73 -12.09 14.05
C GLU A 666 -24.52 -12.33 13.15
N VAL A 667 -24.78 -12.60 11.87
CA VAL A 667 -23.74 -12.97 10.89
C VAL A 667 -23.73 -12.06 9.68
N PHE A 668 -24.72 -11.16 9.57
CA PHE A 668 -24.78 -10.11 8.57
C PHE A 668 -25.67 -8.98 9.07
N THR A 669 -25.25 -7.74 8.81
CA THR A 669 -26.06 -6.55 9.07
C THR A 669 -25.74 -5.46 8.05
N GLU A 670 -26.76 -4.88 7.42
CA GLU A 670 -26.59 -3.77 6.48
C GLU A 670 -27.90 -2.97 6.35
N THR A 671 -27.81 -1.69 5.98
CA THR A 671 -28.99 -0.86 5.69
C THR A 671 -28.97 -0.40 4.24
N TYR A 672 -30.00 -0.78 3.49
CA TYR A 672 -30.23 -0.34 2.12
C TYR A 672 -31.21 0.83 2.08
N ARG A 673 -31.18 1.60 0.99
CA ARG A 673 -32.11 2.72 0.73
C ARG A 673 -32.81 2.45 -0.59
N VAL A 674 -34.15 2.51 -0.58
CA VAL A 674 -34.97 2.30 -1.78
C VAL A 674 -35.96 3.44 -1.96
N SER A 675 -36.36 3.70 -3.20
CA SER A 675 -37.30 4.80 -3.51
C SER A 675 -38.74 4.45 -3.18
N ALA A 676 -39.47 5.45 -2.66
CA ALA A 676 -40.89 5.39 -2.40
C ALA A 676 -41.69 6.40 -3.25
N LEU A 677 -42.85 5.93 -3.71
CA LEU A 677 -43.87 6.72 -4.38
C LEU A 677 -45.04 6.98 -3.43
N ASN A 678 -45.35 8.26 -3.25
CA ASN A 678 -46.44 8.72 -2.40
C ASN A 678 -47.45 9.56 -3.20
N TYR A 679 -48.35 8.85 -3.87
CA TYR A 679 -49.46 9.40 -4.64
C TYR A 679 -50.79 9.16 -3.94
N THR A 680 -51.74 10.09 -4.09
CA THR A 680 -53.15 9.81 -3.79
C THR A 680 -53.76 8.87 -4.82
N ASP A 681 -54.96 8.35 -4.55
CA ASP A 681 -55.65 7.45 -5.49
C ASP A 681 -55.95 8.17 -6.82
N GLU A 682 -56.30 9.45 -6.76
CA GLU A 682 -56.53 10.32 -7.93
C GLU A 682 -55.22 10.59 -8.69
N GLU A 683 -54.12 10.84 -7.98
CA GLU A 683 -52.80 11.04 -8.59
C GLU A 683 -52.33 9.76 -9.30
N MET A 684 -52.53 8.58 -8.69
CA MET A 684 -52.19 7.30 -9.31
C MET A 684 -52.98 7.05 -10.60
N GLU A 685 -54.30 7.29 -10.59
CA GLU A 685 -55.14 7.13 -11.78
C GLU A 685 -54.76 8.10 -12.90
N LYS A 686 -54.52 9.37 -12.54
CA LYS A 686 -54.05 10.40 -13.47
C LYS A 686 -52.73 9.98 -14.12
N VAL A 687 -51.71 9.67 -13.32
CA VAL A 687 -50.38 9.32 -13.83
C VAL A 687 -50.43 8.02 -14.64
N LEU A 688 -51.22 7.02 -14.22
CA LEU A 688 -51.41 5.80 -15.01
C LEU A 688 -51.96 6.12 -16.41
N HIS A 689 -52.99 6.95 -16.51
CA HIS A 689 -53.56 7.33 -17.80
C HIS A 689 -52.54 8.12 -18.65
N GLU A 690 -51.86 9.09 -18.06
CA GLU A 690 -50.88 9.93 -18.76
C GLU A 690 -49.66 9.13 -19.25
N VAL A 691 -49.11 8.21 -18.44
CA VAL A 691 -47.99 7.34 -18.82
C VAL A 691 -48.38 6.37 -19.94
N LEU A 692 -49.60 5.83 -19.90
CA LEU A 692 -50.07 4.93 -20.96
C LEU A 692 -50.31 5.66 -22.29
N ALA A 693 -50.65 6.95 -22.24
CA ALA A 693 -50.86 7.79 -23.41
C ALA A 693 -49.57 8.45 -23.93
N SER A 694 -48.48 8.43 -23.15
CA SER A 694 -47.20 9.04 -23.53
C SER A 694 -46.33 8.11 -24.39
N ASP A 695 -45.21 8.67 -24.84
CA ASP A 695 -44.12 7.98 -25.53
C ASP A 695 -43.13 7.28 -24.56
N ALA A 696 -43.47 7.19 -23.27
CA ALA A 696 -42.64 6.48 -22.29
C ALA A 696 -42.35 5.02 -22.70
N ASP A 697 -41.18 4.53 -22.31
CA ASP A 697 -40.74 3.16 -22.57
C ASP A 697 -41.72 2.13 -22.02
N GLU A 698 -41.80 0.97 -22.67
CA GLU A 698 -42.76 -0.08 -22.30
C GLU A 698 -42.56 -0.60 -20.87
N TYR A 699 -41.33 -0.60 -20.34
CA TYR A 699 -41.10 -0.99 -18.95
C TYR A 699 -41.74 -0.01 -17.96
N VAL A 700 -41.74 1.30 -18.25
CA VAL A 700 -42.35 2.33 -17.41
C VAL A 700 -43.87 2.14 -17.44
N LYS A 701 -44.43 1.88 -18.63
CA LYS A 701 -45.85 1.58 -18.81
C LYS A 701 -46.26 0.30 -18.07
N ASP A 702 -45.43 -0.74 -18.10
CA ASP A 702 -45.67 -1.98 -17.34
C ASP A 702 -45.62 -1.74 -15.83
N LEU A 703 -44.62 -1.01 -15.34
CA LEU A 703 -44.52 -0.64 -13.94
C LEU A 703 -45.74 0.18 -13.50
N ALA A 704 -46.19 1.15 -14.31
CA ALA A 704 -47.41 1.91 -14.05
C ALA A 704 -48.63 0.99 -13.94
N ARG A 705 -48.82 0.07 -14.89
CA ARG A 705 -49.92 -0.91 -14.87
C ARG A 705 -49.87 -1.79 -13.62
N LYS A 706 -48.69 -2.15 -13.15
CA LYS A 706 -48.49 -3.00 -11.96
C LYS A 706 -48.69 -2.23 -10.65
N LYS A 707 -48.18 -1.01 -10.57
CA LYS A 707 -48.01 -0.26 -9.31
C LYS A 707 -49.01 0.88 -9.09
N LEU A 708 -49.67 1.40 -10.13
CA LEU A 708 -50.63 2.52 -10.01
C LEU A 708 -52.10 2.11 -10.13
N LYS A 709 -52.40 0.83 -10.46
CA LYS A 709 -53.78 0.37 -10.51
C LYS A 709 -54.38 0.30 -9.10
N PRO A 710 -55.53 0.94 -8.83
CA PRO A 710 -56.22 0.83 -7.56
C PRO A 710 -56.61 -0.63 -7.29
N LYS A 711 -56.12 -1.21 -6.20
CA LYS A 711 -56.59 -2.52 -5.73
C LYS A 711 -57.74 -2.32 -4.74
N GLN A 712 -58.89 -2.94 -5.02
CA GLN A 712 -60.03 -2.96 -4.09
C GLN A 712 -59.57 -3.44 -2.72
N ARG A 713 -59.99 -2.75 -1.65
CA ARG A 713 -59.78 -3.16 -0.25
C ARG A 713 -60.36 -4.56 -0.03
N THR A 714 -59.55 -5.61 -0.05
CA THR A 714 -59.93 -6.91 0.48
C THR A 714 -59.85 -6.86 2.00
N GLY A 715 -60.97 -6.52 2.63
CA GLY A 715 -61.11 -6.60 4.09
C GLY A 715 -60.99 -8.07 4.54
N LYS A 716 -59.86 -8.42 5.14
CA LYS A 716 -59.82 -9.50 6.13
C LYS A 716 -59.83 -8.86 7.50
N THR A 717 -61.04 -8.63 8.00
CA THR A 717 -61.28 -8.39 9.43
C THR A 717 -61.00 -9.69 10.16
N THR A 718 -59.81 -9.87 10.69
CA THR A 718 -59.61 -10.83 11.78
C THR A 718 -60.30 -10.27 13.02
N THR A 719 -61.43 -10.87 13.40
CA THR A 719 -62.12 -10.61 14.66
C THR A 719 -61.17 -10.92 15.82
N ALA A 720 -60.60 -9.86 16.40
CA ALA A 720 -59.94 -9.93 17.70
C ALA A 720 -61.00 -10.23 18.77
N GLY A 721 -60.82 -11.33 19.51
CA GLY A 721 -61.60 -11.63 20.70
C GLY A 721 -61.44 -10.51 21.74
N ALA A 722 -62.56 -10.08 22.30
CA ALA A 722 -62.62 -9.01 23.29
C ALA A 722 -61.79 -9.34 24.54
N ALA A 723 -60.84 -8.46 24.88
CA ALA A 723 -60.26 -8.37 26.21
C ALA A 723 -60.99 -7.29 27.02
N ALA A 724 -61.34 -7.62 28.26
CA ALA A 724 -62.07 -6.79 29.21
C ALA A 724 -61.27 -5.52 29.63
N PRO A 725 -61.96 -4.44 30.06
CA PRO A 725 -61.31 -3.16 30.36
C PRO A 725 -60.62 -3.20 31.73
N VAL A 726 -59.37 -2.72 31.80
CA VAL A 726 -58.72 -2.34 33.06
C VAL A 726 -58.48 -0.83 33.03
N GLU A 727 -58.83 -0.21 34.15
CA GLU A 727 -58.90 1.22 34.42
C GLU A 727 -57.62 2.00 34.16
N ALA A 728 -57.83 3.27 33.84
CA ALA A 728 -56.82 4.28 33.61
C ALA A 728 -56.16 4.73 34.93
N GLN A 729 -54.82 4.75 34.94
CA GLN A 729 -54.07 5.77 35.67
C GLN A 729 -53.07 6.40 34.70
N GLY A 730 -53.25 7.70 34.47
CA GLY A 730 -52.38 8.48 33.61
C GLY A 730 -51.06 8.82 34.29
N SER A 731 -49.98 8.81 33.51
CA SER A 731 -49.11 9.97 33.36
C SER A 731 -48.22 9.77 32.13
N SER A 732 -47.97 10.88 31.44
CA SER A 732 -47.35 11.04 30.13
C SER A 732 -45.95 10.41 29.99
N ALA A 733 -45.78 9.53 29.01
CA ALA A 733 -44.50 9.27 28.35
C ALA A 733 -44.75 8.86 26.89
N THR A 734 -44.09 9.56 25.96
CA THR A 734 -44.14 9.35 24.51
C THR A 734 -43.51 8.00 24.10
N PRO A 735 -43.85 7.43 22.92
CA PRO A 735 -43.47 6.07 22.51
C PRO A 735 -41.97 5.83 22.26
N LEU A 736 -41.12 6.84 22.49
CA LEU A 736 -39.67 6.76 22.22
C LEU A 736 -38.90 5.94 23.28
N ALA A 737 -39.45 5.76 24.49
CA ALA A 737 -38.69 5.23 25.63
C ALA A 737 -38.64 3.69 25.72
N VAL A 738 -39.51 2.96 25.01
CA VAL A 738 -39.54 1.48 25.07
C VAL A 738 -38.60 0.84 24.04
N VAL A 739 -38.27 1.56 22.95
CA VAL A 739 -37.40 1.06 21.88
C VAL A 739 -35.91 1.10 22.27
N LEU A 740 -35.51 2.00 23.16
CA LEU A 740 -34.14 2.05 23.70
C LEU A 740 -33.87 0.99 24.79
N GLY A 741 -34.91 0.48 25.46
CA GLY A 741 -34.76 -0.48 26.55
C GLY A 741 -34.33 -1.89 26.11
N VAL A 742 -34.59 -2.26 24.85
CA VAL A 742 -34.22 -3.58 24.31
C VAL A 742 -32.87 -3.52 23.57
N LEU A 743 -32.49 -2.36 23.02
CA LEU A 743 -31.18 -2.15 22.37
C LEU A 743 -30.02 -1.96 23.37
N LEU A 744 -30.28 -1.56 24.61
CA LEU A 744 -29.24 -1.37 25.63
C LEU A 744 -28.96 -2.59 26.52
N ALA A 745 -29.76 -3.66 26.42
CA ALA A 745 -29.65 -4.80 27.34
C ALA A 745 -28.75 -5.95 26.84
N LEU A 746 -28.36 -5.99 25.57
CA LEU A 746 -27.56 -7.09 25.02
C LEU A 746 -26.51 -6.58 24.02
N GLY A 747 -25.38 -6.11 24.58
CA GLY A 747 -24.07 -6.07 23.90
C GLY A 747 -23.78 -4.88 22.98
N GLY A 748 -23.10 -3.84 23.50
CA GLY A 748 -22.50 -2.80 22.63
C GLY A 748 -22.40 -1.39 23.23
N ILE A 749 -21.92 -1.24 24.48
CA ILE A 749 -21.90 0.07 25.15
C ILE A 749 -20.80 1.03 24.59
N GLY A 750 -19.87 0.55 23.74
CA GLY A 750 -18.82 1.40 23.16
C GLY A 750 -19.26 2.24 21.94
N ALA A 751 -19.87 1.60 20.94
CA ALA A 751 -20.08 2.22 19.63
C ALA A 751 -21.29 3.18 19.59
N ALA A 752 -22.38 2.84 20.28
CA ALA A 752 -23.59 3.66 20.29
C ALA A 752 -23.42 4.97 21.08
N ALA A 753 -22.63 4.95 22.16
CA ALA A 753 -22.34 6.15 22.95
C ALA A 753 -21.44 7.13 22.19
N TYR A 754 -20.46 6.62 21.42
CA TYR A 754 -19.58 7.43 20.58
C TYR A 754 -20.32 8.02 19.38
N GLY A 755 -21.14 7.23 18.68
CA GLY A 755 -21.98 7.71 17.57
C GLY A 755 -23.04 8.73 18.00
N TRP A 756 -23.61 8.58 19.20
CA TRP A 756 -24.54 9.57 19.76
C TRP A 756 -23.83 10.87 20.16
N ALA A 757 -22.61 10.80 20.70
CA ALA A 757 -21.83 11.97 21.10
C ALA A 757 -21.32 12.78 19.89
N LEU A 758 -20.90 12.12 18.80
CA LEU A 758 -20.52 12.76 17.53
C LEU A 758 -21.72 13.48 16.87
N ASN A 759 -22.91 12.88 16.91
CA ASN A 759 -24.12 13.47 16.34
C ASN A 759 -24.68 14.65 17.15
N GLN A 760 -24.21 14.84 18.39
CA GLN A 760 -24.61 15.94 19.27
C GLN A 760 -23.50 16.99 19.48
N GLY A 761 -22.31 16.81 18.88
CA GLY A 761 -21.18 17.73 19.02
C GLY A 761 -20.65 17.85 20.45
N LEU A 762 -20.78 16.78 21.25
CA LEU A 762 -20.32 16.74 22.65
C LEU A 762 -18.85 16.33 22.78
N ILE A 763 -18.24 15.81 21.71
CA ILE A 763 -16.81 15.53 21.54
C ILE A 763 -16.43 15.81 20.09
#